data_AF-A0A3C0TGU6-F1
#
_entry.id   AF-A0A3C0TGU6-F1
#
_cell.length_a   1.000
_cell.length_b   1.000
_cell.length_c   1.000
_cell.angle_alpha   90.00
_cell.angle_beta   90.00
_cell.angle_gamma   90.00
#
_symmetry.space_group_name_H-M   'P 1'
#
loop_
_entity.id
_entity.type
_entity.pdbx_description
1 polymer ?
#
loop_
_entity_poly.entity_id
_entity_poly.type
_entity_poly.pdbx_seq_one_letter_code
_entity_poly.pdbx_strand_id
1 'polypeptide(L)'
;MSRMGKRITAVALTFALTLTSVCGGVRIHGVTPEVKEAQATETTGKYVFDVRISHKSSKAEAEQEMGPDYTVLDKDFNDGMSGHAWIGYSTTDNPDHAIKDIKVMGMDGKYSESDYKTLLDNHKQAIEDQLETVIPAIIEYAKNYDAGMKTVANVCTMLNMFYEDDSGKNMGDLLLEMGRALDKDIEDKATRDTLKKIFVEGNNSVIVSIENLLVKAGDTQLAKKGSWLTRMSLLGPDGLMEIYKKQNSGKSKSFIKNQLAKDFGDDAKVLLDEMSGIREIIKEAEESELAKNVDDESAVDEMVSEVVDAKDPDVSLTAGEKEIANAIYQEAENASKGIDFCTQESNFLIVELLKTIPYGETKTMYDFFTNENIKKSDLYTMAYVLSNGQKNIVNDVGVFPLFESALTEYSEEEPSELEEYLPDLGEGILSVYEGVDRAVFDGDTAITDETIKNMETRQVKDVLMPGNSTTNLIATIIAGVVGIGLTAGAIRAWSRVTKEKTVQIIKKIPKQTSWVTDTLQKNIKLIKTYDTAFKFHYLEKEFPQYSSLWNKQTLFNIEFNAEAERTVNKLYTDSMEALVRQGGEAKEVAKKIELLNASDKEALLKEYEATLDNHLFEKRKVNVTQKYKVFKGSVGSRIFFILGAVAVFAFAGYEIYCMTRKETVEFTHMPANMVSRTYGDEVYYVTYHAATNASGDTTDLHDKKGKGWQVIYTTNDSDAGDPILASSLRILTENVSSDRDEIGLLDFDGSAPSNLTNKTYTGKDMTPVYIFFKTGTEPEEEVAEVEETEEPEEISVSASGSAADLEGSVFGGSMIWIIILLVMVVGVGAGIGVYIRKRKK
;
A
#
# COMPACT_ATOMS: atom_id res chain seq x y z
N MET A 1 2.40 -5.31 -36.68
CA MET A 1 2.87 -5.20 -35.29
C MET A 1 2.96 -3.72 -34.94
N SER A 2 2.08 -3.23 -34.05
CA SER A 2 2.01 -1.82 -33.63
C SER A 2 3.30 -1.40 -32.91
N ARG A 3 3.57 -0.08 -32.79
CA ARG A 3 4.72 0.42 -31.99
C ARG A 3 4.71 -0.15 -30.57
N MET A 4 3.54 -0.28 -29.98
CA MET A 4 3.30 -0.88 -28.67
C MET A 4 3.58 -2.39 -28.68
N GLY A 5 3.12 -3.13 -29.70
CA GLY A 5 3.46 -4.55 -29.85
C GLY A 5 4.96 -4.81 -30.03
N LYS A 6 5.70 -3.91 -30.69
CA LYS A 6 7.17 -4.01 -30.80
C LYS A 6 7.87 -3.71 -29.46
N ARG A 7 7.31 -2.80 -28.65
CA ARG A 7 7.82 -2.46 -27.31
C ARG A 7 7.52 -3.56 -26.30
N ILE A 8 6.30 -4.13 -26.29
CA ILE A 8 5.93 -5.28 -25.44
C ILE A 8 6.73 -6.52 -25.85
N THR A 9 6.91 -6.78 -27.14
CA THR A 9 7.74 -7.91 -27.60
C THR A 9 9.22 -7.69 -27.25
N ALA A 10 9.72 -6.45 -27.29
CA ALA A 10 11.08 -6.12 -26.86
C ALA A 10 11.25 -6.21 -25.34
N VAL A 11 10.27 -5.77 -24.55
CA VAL A 11 10.25 -5.89 -23.08
C VAL A 11 10.09 -7.34 -22.67
N ALA A 12 9.24 -8.15 -23.31
CA ALA A 12 9.11 -9.58 -23.07
C ALA A 12 10.34 -10.38 -23.54
N LEU A 13 11.00 -10.00 -24.64
CA LEU A 13 12.29 -10.56 -25.03
C LEU A 13 13.40 -10.15 -24.05
N THR A 14 13.36 -8.93 -23.53
CA THR A 14 14.31 -8.44 -22.53
C THR A 14 14.07 -9.13 -21.20
N PHE A 15 12.82 -9.30 -20.77
CA PHE A 15 12.42 -10.07 -19.59
C PHE A 15 12.77 -11.55 -19.75
N ALA A 16 12.63 -12.15 -20.94
CA ALA A 16 13.07 -13.52 -21.22
C ALA A 16 14.61 -13.66 -21.31
N LEU A 17 15.33 -12.66 -21.81
CA LEU A 17 16.80 -12.59 -21.79
C LEU A 17 17.34 -12.35 -20.38
N THR A 18 16.60 -11.59 -19.56
CA THR A 18 16.92 -11.31 -18.15
C THR A 18 16.54 -12.49 -17.27
N LEU A 19 15.43 -13.19 -17.52
CA LEU A 19 15.11 -14.48 -16.88
C LEU A 19 16.10 -15.57 -17.32
N THR A 20 16.63 -15.56 -18.54
CA THR A 20 17.67 -16.54 -18.90
C THR A 20 19.07 -16.15 -18.41
N SER A 21 19.33 -14.88 -18.08
CA SER A 21 20.57 -14.45 -17.42
C SER A 21 20.49 -14.46 -15.89
N VAL A 22 19.30 -14.34 -15.28
CA VAL A 22 19.06 -14.31 -13.82
C VAL A 22 18.53 -15.66 -13.32
N CYS A 23 17.77 -16.43 -14.12
CA CYS A 23 17.41 -17.83 -13.83
C CYS A 23 18.40 -18.85 -14.41
N GLY A 24 19.65 -18.44 -14.63
CA GLY A 24 20.81 -19.33 -14.64
C GLY A 24 21.06 -19.96 -13.25
N GLY A 25 20.02 -20.55 -12.67
CA GLY A 25 19.97 -21.16 -11.35
C GLY A 25 18.97 -22.31 -11.25
N VAL A 26 18.30 -22.72 -12.34
CA VAL A 26 17.68 -24.05 -12.41
C VAL A 26 18.74 -25.03 -12.91
N ARG A 27 19.33 -25.79 -11.99
CA ARG A 27 20.21 -26.93 -12.30
C ARG A 27 19.44 -27.99 -13.10
N ILE A 28 19.47 -27.92 -14.43
CA ILE A 28 19.28 -29.13 -15.25
C ILE A 28 20.59 -29.91 -15.17
N HIS A 29 20.55 -31.02 -14.43
CA HIS A 29 21.62 -32.02 -14.43
C HIS A 29 21.91 -32.48 -15.86
N GLY A 30 23.08 -32.12 -16.38
CA GLY A 30 23.64 -32.72 -17.59
C GLY A 30 24.27 -31.71 -18.55
N VAL A 31 25.52 -31.32 -18.30
CA VAL A 31 26.41 -30.91 -19.38
C VAL A 31 27.71 -31.71 -19.26
N THR A 32 28.08 -32.30 -20.38
CA THR A 32 29.08 -33.35 -20.58
C THR A 32 30.52 -32.92 -20.24
N PRO A 33 31.43 -33.89 -19.98
CA PRO A 33 32.78 -33.64 -19.44
C PRO A 33 33.75 -32.82 -20.31
N GLU A 34 33.39 -32.45 -21.53
CA GLU A 34 34.36 -32.06 -22.57
C GLU A 34 34.64 -30.54 -22.69
N VAL A 35 34.06 -29.68 -21.83
CA VAL A 35 34.33 -28.22 -21.85
C VAL A 35 35.19 -27.74 -20.66
N LYS A 36 35.57 -28.64 -19.73
CA LYS A 36 36.34 -28.29 -18.53
C LYS A 36 37.86 -28.41 -18.65
N GLU A 37 38.40 -28.73 -19.82
CA GLU A 37 39.84 -29.07 -19.95
C GLU A 37 40.73 -27.96 -20.53
N ALA A 38 40.27 -26.71 -20.59
CA ALA A 38 41.07 -25.61 -21.14
C ALA A 38 40.92 -24.29 -20.36
N GLN A 39 41.28 -24.28 -19.08
CA GLN A 39 41.74 -23.09 -18.34
C GLN A 39 42.19 -23.53 -16.94
N ALA A 40 43.42 -24.01 -16.86
CA ALA A 40 44.09 -24.32 -15.60
C ALA A 40 45.48 -23.69 -15.64
N THR A 41 45.55 -22.36 -15.51
CA THR A 41 46.72 -21.62 -15.01
C THR A 41 46.33 -20.15 -14.82
N GLU A 42 46.55 -19.65 -13.58
CA GLU A 42 46.35 -18.27 -13.07
C GLU A 42 44.90 -17.84 -12.74
N THR A 43 44.39 -18.31 -11.60
CA THR A 43 43.31 -17.68 -10.83
C THR A 43 43.83 -16.45 -10.08
N THR A 44 43.89 -15.30 -10.76
CA THR A 44 44.25 -14.03 -10.11
C THR A 44 43.15 -13.00 -10.33
N GLY A 45 41.95 -13.26 -9.79
CA GLY A 45 40.96 -12.18 -9.64
C GLY A 45 41.40 -11.24 -8.51
N LYS A 46 41.19 -9.93 -8.67
CA LYS A 46 41.66 -8.91 -7.71
C LYS A 46 40.97 -8.97 -6.35
N TYR A 47 39.70 -9.38 -6.31
CA TYR A 47 38.84 -9.29 -5.13
C TYR A 47 38.35 -10.66 -4.67
N VAL A 48 38.07 -10.81 -3.37
CA VAL A 48 37.45 -12.02 -2.82
C VAL A 48 35.99 -12.09 -3.25
N PHE A 49 35.58 -13.21 -3.86
CA PHE A 49 34.21 -13.42 -4.36
C PHE A 49 33.36 -14.28 -3.42
N ASP A 50 33.93 -15.38 -2.91
CA ASP A 50 33.23 -16.33 -2.05
C ASP A 50 34.19 -16.94 -1.03
N VAL A 51 33.68 -17.37 0.11
CA VAL A 51 34.40 -18.06 1.19
C VAL A 51 33.73 -19.39 1.50
N ARG A 52 34.51 -20.47 1.53
CA ARG A 52 34.05 -21.82 1.86
C ARG A 52 34.88 -22.47 2.96
N ILE A 53 34.23 -23.40 3.65
CA ILE A 53 34.84 -24.20 4.72
C ILE A 53 34.89 -25.67 4.33
N SER A 54 36.03 -26.31 4.53
CA SER A 54 36.22 -27.76 4.34
C SER A 54 36.77 -28.39 5.61
N HIS A 55 36.25 -29.55 5.97
CA HIS A 55 36.73 -30.34 7.12
C HIS A 55 37.55 -31.57 6.71
N LYS A 56 38.12 -31.53 5.50
CA LYS A 56 38.97 -32.61 4.97
C LYS A 56 40.28 -32.72 5.73
N SER A 57 40.89 -33.90 5.67
CA SER A 57 42.02 -34.25 6.54
C SER A 57 43.34 -33.56 6.18
N SER A 58 43.41 -32.96 5.00
CA SER A 58 44.57 -32.23 4.52
C SER A 58 44.17 -31.09 3.59
N LYS A 59 45.07 -30.11 3.43
CA LYS A 59 44.89 -28.99 2.49
C LYS A 59 44.58 -29.46 1.07
N ALA A 60 45.32 -30.46 0.57
CA ALA A 60 45.13 -30.98 -0.78
C ALA A 60 43.74 -31.60 -0.98
N GLU A 61 43.22 -32.29 0.04
CA GLU A 61 41.85 -32.82 -0.01
C GLU A 61 40.80 -31.69 0.08
N ALA A 62 41.07 -30.62 0.84
CA ALA A 62 40.21 -29.44 0.89
C ALA A 62 40.18 -28.67 -0.44
N GLU A 63 41.34 -28.47 -1.07
CA GLU A 63 41.47 -27.88 -2.41
C GLU A 63 40.68 -28.70 -3.44
N GLN A 64 40.78 -30.04 -3.37
CA GLN A 64 40.03 -30.94 -4.23
C GLN A 64 38.50 -30.85 -4.00
N GLU A 65 38.07 -30.74 -2.75
CA GLU A 65 36.63 -30.65 -2.40
C GLU A 65 36.01 -29.31 -2.81
N MET A 66 36.72 -28.20 -2.57
CA MET A 66 36.21 -26.86 -2.89
C MET A 66 36.21 -26.59 -4.39
N GLY A 67 37.17 -27.16 -5.12
CA GLY A 67 37.32 -27.02 -6.56
C GLY A 67 38.47 -26.10 -6.96
N PRO A 68 38.84 -26.09 -8.25
CA PRO A 68 40.04 -25.41 -8.76
C PRO A 68 39.99 -23.87 -8.63
N ASP A 69 38.80 -23.30 -8.47
CA ASP A 69 38.60 -21.85 -8.38
C ASP A 69 38.86 -21.29 -6.96
N TYR A 70 39.12 -22.17 -5.98
CA TYR A 70 39.36 -21.79 -4.60
C TYR A 70 40.84 -21.89 -4.23
N THR A 71 41.36 -20.82 -3.64
CA THR A 71 42.64 -20.80 -2.95
C THR A 71 42.42 -21.14 -1.47
N VAL A 72 43.01 -22.23 -1.00
CA VAL A 72 42.92 -22.66 0.41
C VAL A 72 44.03 -22.01 1.23
N LEU A 73 43.65 -21.32 2.30
CA LEU A 73 44.61 -20.71 3.23
C LEU A 73 45.48 -21.80 3.88
N ASP A 74 46.78 -21.53 4.03
CA ASP A 74 47.76 -22.50 4.48
C ASP A 74 47.76 -22.71 6.01
N LYS A 75 46.59 -23.04 6.56
CA LYS A 75 46.39 -23.28 7.99
C LYS A 75 45.21 -24.22 8.22
N ASP A 76 45.47 -25.27 9.01
CA ASP A 76 44.41 -26.02 9.66
C ASP A 76 43.96 -25.26 10.93
N PHE A 77 42.72 -24.78 10.90
CA PHE A 77 42.10 -24.06 12.01
C PHE A 77 41.72 -24.97 13.17
N ASN A 78 41.78 -26.29 12.98
CA ASN A 78 41.56 -27.31 14.00
C ASN A 78 42.85 -28.06 14.38
N ASP A 79 44.04 -27.53 14.06
CA ASP A 79 45.32 -28.15 14.44
C ASP A 79 45.46 -28.32 15.96
N GLY A 80 45.46 -29.57 16.43
CA GLY A 80 45.39 -29.93 17.86
C GLY A 80 43.99 -30.38 18.36
N MET A 81 42.98 -30.38 17.50
CA MET A 81 41.65 -30.96 17.72
C MET A 81 41.50 -32.33 17.05
N SER A 82 40.39 -33.03 17.28
CA SER A 82 40.10 -34.34 16.68
C SER A 82 39.50 -34.23 15.26
N GLY A 83 39.81 -33.16 14.54
CA GLY A 83 39.25 -32.81 13.25
C GLY A 83 40.14 -31.80 12.54
N HIS A 84 39.72 -31.41 11.34
CA HIS A 84 40.45 -30.48 10.48
C HIS A 84 39.48 -29.40 10.00
N ALA A 85 39.99 -28.21 9.74
CA ALA A 85 39.20 -27.13 9.15
C ALA A 85 40.09 -26.25 8.29
N TRP A 86 39.65 -26.04 7.07
CA TRP A 86 40.34 -25.27 6.05
C TRP A 86 39.37 -24.22 5.52
N ILE A 87 39.86 -22.98 5.42
CA ILE A 87 39.12 -21.88 4.80
C ILE A 87 39.71 -21.70 3.41
N GLY A 88 38.84 -21.72 2.40
CA GLY A 88 39.20 -21.36 1.03
C GLY A 88 38.38 -20.20 0.55
N TYR A 89 38.95 -19.45 -0.40
CA TYR A 89 38.27 -18.33 -1.03
C TYR A 89 38.44 -18.39 -2.54
N SER A 90 37.45 -17.90 -3.27
CA SER A 90 37.55 -17.68 -4.72
C SER A 90 37.66 -16.19 -5.03
N THR A 91 38.00 -15.85 -6.27
CA THR A 91 38.30 -14.46 -6.67
C THR A 91 37.45 -13.97 -7.83
N THR A 92 37.23 -12.65 -7.91
CA THR A 92 36.54 -11.95 -9.01
C THR A 92 37.30 -10.66 -9.35
N ASP A 93 37.24 -10.24 -10.62
CA ASP A 93 37.70 -8.90 -11.04
C ASP A 93 36.60 -7.85 -10.98
N ASN A 94 35.34 -8.28 -10.84
CA ASN A 94 34.21 -7.36 -10.71
C ASN A 94 34.04 -6.92 -9.24
N PRO A 95 34.30 -5.64 -8.90
CA PRO A 95 34.17 -5.14 -7.53
C PRO A 95 32.73 -5.19 -7.01
N ASP A 96 31.71 -5.20 -7.88
CA ASP A 96 30.30 -5.27 -7.47
C ASP A 96 29.87 -6.67 -7.03
N HIS A 97 30.63 -7.69 -7.45
CA HIS A 97 30.40 -9.07 -7.05
C HIS A 97 31.26 -9.48 -5.85
N ALA A 98 32.20 -8.63 -5.44
CA ALA A 98 33.15 -8.94 -4.39
C ALA A 98 32.51 -8.87 -3.00
N ILE A 99 33.01 -9.71 -2.10
CA ILE A 99 32.76 -9.57 -0.67
C ILE A 99 33.40 -8.26 -0.19
N LYS A 100 32.63 -7.47 0.54
CA LYS A 100 33.00 -6.16 1.10
C LYS A 100 33.39 -6.26 2.57
N ASP A 101 32.79 -7.19 3.32
CA ASP A 101 33.16 -7.46 4.71
C ASP A 101 33.05 -8.96 5.05
N ILE A 102 33.93 -9.41 5.95
CA ILE A 102 33.93 -10.75 6.52
C ILE A 102 33.92 -10.62 8.04
N LYS A 103 32.89 -11.18 8.65
CA LYS A 103 32.75 -11.27 10.10
C LYS A 103 32.75 -12.72 10.55
N VAL A 104 33.01 -12.91 11.83
CA VAL A 104 32.78 -14.19 12.49
C VAL A 104 31.76 -14.00 13.59
N MET A 105 31.07 -15.07 13.88
CA MET A 105 30.12 -15.13 14.96
C MET A 105 30.43 -16.35 15.81
N GLY A 106 30.80 -16.11 17.06
CA GLY A 106 30.83 -17.14 18.07
C GLY A 106 29.55 -17.11 18.89
N MET A 107 28.80 -18.22 18.90
CA MET A 107 27.51 -18.29 19.59
C MET A 107 27.72 -18.44 21.11
N ASP A 108 27.96 -17.34 21.82
CA ASP A 108 28.10 -17.28 23.28
C ASP A 108 26.84 -16.79 24.03
N GLY A 109 25.73 -16.56 23.31
CA GLY A 109 24.42 -16.21 23.87
C GLY A 109 24.10 -14.71 23.97
N LYS A 110 24.85 -13.81 23.31
CA LYS A 110 24.50 -12.38 23.13
C LYS A 110 23.65 -12.09 21.90
N TYR A 111 23.24 -13.17 21.26
CA TYR A 111 22.46 -13.31 20.05
C TYR A 111 20.99 -13.37 20.43
N SER A 112 20.14 -12.49 19.93
CA SER A 112 18.72 -12.72 20.08
C SER A 112 18.19 -13.34 18.80
N GLU A 113 17.92 -14.65 18.84
CA GLU A 113 16.84 -15.16 18.00
C GLU A 113 15.52 -14.47 18.39
N SER A 114 15.43 -13.96 19.66
CA SER A 114 14.20 -13.68 20.44
C SER A 114 13.00 -13.67 19.55
N ASP A 115 12.68 -14.93 19.29
CA ASP A 115 11.74 -15.53 18.42
C ASP A 115 10.89 -14.54 17.61
N TYR A 116 11.22 -14.37 16.34
CA TYR A 116 10.22 -13.93 15.37
C TYR A 116 8.96 -14.82 15.51
N LYS A 117 9.13 -16.11 15.82
CA LYS A 117 8.03 -17.03 16.20
C LYS A 117 7.26 -16.64 17.46
N THR A 118 7.89 -16.07 18.50
CA THR A 118 7.22 -15.59 19.73
C THR A 118 6.65 -14.22 19.48
N LEU A 119 7.24 -13.40 18.62
CA LEU A 119 6.64 -12.18 18.11
C LEU A 119 5.37 -12.52 17.32
N LEU A 120 5.43 -13.48 16.41
CA LEU A 120 4.28 -14.04 15.70
C LEU A 120 3.27 -14.71 16.65
N ASP A 121 3.71 -15.42 17.69
CA ASP A 121 2.81 -16.02 18.69
C ASP A 121 2.19 -14.95 19.60
N ASN A 122 2.88 -13.85 19.89
CA ASN A 122 2.38 -12.70 20.64
C ASN A 122 1.41 -11.87 19.80
N HIS A 123 1.66 -11.77 18.50
CA HIS A 123 0.78 -11.13 17.53
C HIS A 123 -0.28 -12.08 16.97
N LYS A 124 -0.24 -13.37 17.33
CA LYS A 124 -1.19 -14.38 16.87
C LYS A 124 -2.61 -13.93 17.13
N GLN A 125 -2.88 -13.36 18.30
CA GLN A 125 -4.21 -12.84 18.59
C GLN A 125 -4.58 -11.67 17.68
N ALA A 126 -3.68 -10.73 17.41
CA ALA A 126 -3.95 -9.62 16.50
C ALA A 126 -4.17 -10.10 15.06
N ILE A 127 -3.41 -11.10 14.61
CA ILE A 127 -3.59 -11.74 13.32
C ILE A 127 -4.92 -12.48 13.26
N GLU A 128 -5.27 -13.26 14.29
CA GLU A 128 -6.58 -13.90 14.36
C GLU A 128 -7.70 -12.84 14.37
N ASP A 129 -7.55 -11.74 15.11
CA ASP A 129 -8.52 -10.63 15.14
C ASP A 129 -8.68 -10.00 13.74
N GLN A 130 -7.60 -9.78 13.00
CA GLN A 130 -7.65 -9.30 11.61
C GLN A 130 -8.30 -10.32 10.67
N LEU A 131 -8.03 -11.62 10.84
CA LEU A 131 -8.70 -12.67 10.06
C LEU A 131 -10.20 -12.71 10.34
N GLU A 132 -10.62 -12.57 11.60
CA GLU A 132 -12.04 -12.46 11.97
C GLU A 132 -12.70 -11.24 11.34
N THR A 133 -11.93 -10.17 11.12
CA THR A 133 -12.39 -8.97 10.43
C THR A 133 -12.55 -9.18 8.92
N VAL A 134 -11.58 -9.83 8.26
CA VAL A 134 -11.53 -9.97 6.79
C VAL A 134 -12.35 -11.13 6.26
N ILE A 135 -12.44 -12.26 6.98
CA ILE A 135 -13.16 -13.47 6.53
C ILE A 135 -14.61 -13.17 6.09
N PRO A 136 -15.41 -12.40 6.85
CA PRO A 136 -16.75 -12.00 6.42
C PRO A 136 -16.78 -11.28 5.06
N ALA A 137 -15.78 -10.44 4.78
CA ALA A 137 -15.68 -9.73 3.50
C ALA A 137 -15.29 -10.67 2.34
N ILE A 138 -14.40 -11.64 2.58
CA ILE A 138 -14.04 -12.67 1.59
C ILE A 138 -15.26 -13.55 1.25
N ILE A 139 -16.04 -13.96 2.26
CA ILE A 139 -17.28 -14.74 2.06
C ILE A 139 -18.29 -13.94 1.22
N GLU A 140 -18.48 -12.66 1.53
CA GLU A 140 -19.39 -11.80 0.78
C GLU A 140 -18.92 -11.54 -0.65
N TYR A 141 -17.62 -11.32 -0.85
CA TYR A 141 -17.00 -11.22 -2.16
C TYR A 141 -17.34 -12.43 -3.03
N ALA A 142 -17.11 -13.64 -2.52
CA ALA A 142 -17.43 -14.88 -3.24
C ALA A 142 -18.93 -15.00 -3.57
N LYS A 143 -19.82 -14.68 -2.60
CA LYS A 143 -21.27 -14.70 -2.82
C LYS A 143 -21.72 -13.71 -3.89
N ASN A 144 -21.20 -12.48 -3.86
CA ASN A 144 -21.57 -11.43 -4.79
C ASN A 144 -21.03 -11.73 -6.20
N TYR A 145 -19.85 -12.35 -6.30
CA TYR A 145 -19.31 -12.86 -7.56
C TYR A 145 -20.20 -13.97 -8.14
N ASP A 146 -20.55 -14.97 -7.32
CA ASP A 146 -21.42 -16.08 -7.73
C ASP A 146 -22.85 -15.62 -8.10
N ALA A 147 -23.28 -14.48 -7.54
CA ALA A 147 -24.53 -13.83 -7.90
C ALA A 147 -24.47 -13.03 -9.22
N GLY A 148 -23.30 -12.94 -9.86
CA GLY A 148 -23.10 -12.27 -11.15
C GLY A 148 -23.10 -10.75 -11.06
N MET A 149 -22.67 -10.17 -9.93
CA MET A 149 -22.53 -8.72 -9.80
C MET A 149 -21.36 -8.20 -10.63
N LYS A 150 -21.64 -7.28 -11.56
CA LYS A 150 -20.62 -6.72 -12.47
C LYS A 150 -19.51 -6.00 -11.72
N THR A 151 -19.85 -5.19 -10.72
CA THR A 151 -18.86 -4.53 -9.86
C THR A 151 -17.88 -5.54 -9.26
N VAL A 152 -18.36 -6.69 -8.81
CA VAL A 152 -17.52 -7.71 -8.17
C VAL A 152 -16.63 -8.45 -9.17
N ALA A 153 -17.09 -8.63 -10.41
CA ALA A 153 -16.23 -9.13 -11.50
C ALA A 153 -15.08 -8.15 -11.81
N ASN A 154 -15.35 -6.84 -11.80
CA ASN A 154 -14.32 -5.81 -11.97
C ASN A 154 -13.33 -5.82 -10.79
N VAL A 155 -13.82 -5.93 -9.56
CA VAL A 155 -12.97 -6.05 -8.36
C VAL A 155 -12.12 -7.33 -8.42
N CYS A 156 -12.66 -8.44 -8.91
CA CYS A 156 -11.89 -9.67 -9.15
C CYS A 156 -10.72 -9.43 -10.10
N THR A 157 -10.94 -8.67 -11.18
CA THR A 157 -9.88 -8.32 -12.14
C THR A 157 -8.81 -7.45 -11.49
N MET A 158 -9.19 -6.47 -10.65
CA MET A 158 -8.23 -5.65 -9.90
C MET A 158 -7.47 -6.46 -8.85
N LEU A 159 -8.15 -7.37 -8.13
CA LEU A 159 -7.50 -8.27 -7.19
C LEU A 159 -6.52 -9.20 -7.92
N ASN A 160 -6.83 -9.63 -9.14
CA ASN A 160 -5.93 -10.45 -9.96
C ASN A 160 -4.68 -9.72 -10.47
N MET A 161 -4.51 -8.42 -10.20
CA MET A 161 -3.21 -7.76 -10.35
C MET A 161 -2.20 -8.26 -9.32
N PHE A 162 -2.69 -8.74 -8.17
CA PHE A 162 -1.88 -9.34 -7.11
C PHE A 162 -1.77 -10.87 -7.31
N TYR A 163 -0.65 -11.43 -6.90
CA TYR A 163 -0.32 -12.86 -7.03
C TYR A 163 0.22 -13.42 -5.72
N GLU A 164 -0.23 -14.61 -5.36
CA GLU A 164 0.26 -15.34 -4.19
C GLU A 164 1.26 -16.40 -4.64
N ASP A 165 2.54 -16.17 -4.33
CA ASP A 165 3.66 -16.92 -4.88
C ASP A 165 3.64 -18.42 -4.56
N ASP A 166 3.15 -18.81 -3.38
CA ASP A 166 3.26 -20.20 -2.93
C ASP A 166 2.21 -21.11 -3.58
N SER A 167 0.98 -20.62 -3.73
CA SER A 167 -0.10 -21.33 -4.44
C SER A 167 -0.02 -21.15 -5.95
N GLY A 168 0.69 -20.12 -6.39
CA GLY A 168 0.82 -19.73 -7.78
C GLY A 168 -0.48 -19.23 -8.40
N LYS A 169 -1.33 -18.59 -7.59
CA LYS A 169 -2.64 -18.10 -8.01
C LYS A 169 -2.74 -16.58 -7.95
N ASN A 170 -3.52 -16.03 -8.87
CA ASN A 170 -3.94 -14.64 -8.79
C ASN A 170 -4.85 -14.46 -7.56
N MET A 171 -4.72 -13.32 -6.88
CA MET A 171 -5.34 -13.11 -5.58
C MET A 171 -6.87 -13.08 -5.64
N GLY A 172 -7.47 -12.53 -6.69
CA GLY A 172 -8.92 -12.52 -6.85
C GLY A 172 -9.48 -13.95 -6.95
N ASP A 173 -8.91 -14.77 -7.81
CA ASP A 173 -9.28 -16.19 -7.95
C ASP A 173 -9.04 -17.00 -6.67
N LEU A 174 -7.91 -16.77 -6.00
CA LEU A 174 -7.58 -17.41 -4.72
C LEU A 174 -8.63 -17.05 -3.65
N LEU A 175 -8.97 -15.77 -3.51
CA LEU A 175 -9.96 -15.30 -2.55
C LEU A 175 -11.37 -15.80 -2.88
N LEU A 176 -11.72 -16.00 -4.15
CA LEU A 176 -13.00 -16.63 -4.54
C LEU A 176 -13.08 -18.07 -4.06
N GLU A 177 -12.03 -18.86 -4.26
CA GLU A 177 -11.97 -20.24 -3.78
C GLU A 177 -12.06 -20.31 -2.25
N MET A 178 -11.28 -19.47 -1.57
CA MET A 178 -11.28 -19.36 -0.11
C MET A 178 -12.63 -18.92 0.44
N GLY A 179 -13.27 -17.90 -0.15
CA GLY A 179 -14.60 -17.44 0.28
C GLY A 179 -15.67 -18.50 0.11
N ARG A 180 -15.61 -19.31 -0.95
CA ARG A 180 -16.52 -20.45 -1.14
C ARG A 180 -16.26 -21.60 -0.17
N ALA A 181 -15.02 -21.78 0.28
CA ALA A 181 -14.67 -22.75 1.32
C ALA A 181 -15.19 -22.27 2.69
N LEU A 182 -14.89 -21.01 3.04
CA LEU A 182 -15.30 -20.37 4.30
C LEU A 182 -16.82 -20.22 4.44
N ASP A 183 -17.55 -20.03 3.35
CA ASP A 183 -19.03 -20.01 3.40
C ASP A 183 -19.61 -21.38 3.77
N LYS A 184 -18.92 -22.48 3.43
CA LYS A 184 -19.33 -23.84 3.80
C LYS A 184 -18.88 -24.19 5.21
N ASP A 185 -17.66 -23.79 5.57
CA ASP A 185 -17.06 -24.01 6.88
C ASP A 185 -16.18 -22.81 7.24
N ILE A 186 -16.68 -21.95 8.14
CA ILE A 186 -15.96 -20.74 8.58
C ILE A 186 -14.63 -21.07 9.29
N GLU A 187 -14.49 -22.30 9.77
CA GLU A 187 -13.29 -22.83 10.43
C GLU A 187 -12.42 -23.67 9.47
N ASP A 188 -12.62 -23.56 8.14
CA ASP A 188 -11.82 -24.30 7.15
C ASP A 188 -10.33 -24.02 7.37
N LYS A 189 -9.66 -25.01 7.98
CA LYS A 189 -8.30 -24.83 8.50
C LYS A 189 -7.30 -24.51 7.40
N ALA A 190 -7.41 -25.16 6.24
CA ALA A 190 -6.49 -24.95 5.13
C ALA A 190 -6.58 -23.49 4.61
N THR A 191 -7.80 -22.98 4.47
CA THR A 191 -8.03 -21.59 4.06
C THR A 191 -7.52 -20.62 5.13
N ARG A 192 -7.86 -20.84 6.41
CA ARG A 192 -7.40 -19.97 7.50
C ARG A 192 -5.88 -19.96 7.64
N ASP A 193 -5.23 -21.11 7.54
CA ASP A 193 -3.76 -21.21 7.60
C ASP A 193 -3.10 -20.46 6.42
N THR A 194 -3.70 -20.52 5.23
CA THR A 194 -3.20 -19.80 4.05
C THR A 194 -3.42 -18.29 4.17
N LEU A 195 -4.61 -17.84 4.58
CA LEU A 195 -4.87 -16.43 4.85
C LEU A 195 -3.93 -15.90 5.93
N LYS A 196 -3.77 -16.64 7.02
CA LYS A 196 -2.82 -16.31 8.08
C LYS A 196 -1.42 -16.08 7.52
N LYS A 197 -0.96 -16.97 6.66
CA LYS A 197 0.35 -16.83 6.00
C LYS A 197 0.43 -15.54 5.17
N ILE A 198 -0.56 -15.29 4.32
CA ILE A 198 -0.62 -14.08 3.47
C ILE A 198 -0.61 -12.81 4.32
N PHE A 199 -1.39 -12.76 5.41
CA PHE A 199 -1.49 -11.56 6.25
C PHE A 199 -0.28 -11.35 7.15
N VAL A 200 0.40 -12.43 7.54
CA VAL A 200 1.60 -12.38 8.36
C VAL A 200 2.84 -12.02 7.54
N GLU A 201 3.01 -12.68 6.41
CA GLU A 201 4.20 -12.59 5.58
C GLU A 201 4.03 -11.56 4.45
N GLY A 202 2.81 -11.09 4.20
CA GLY A 202 2.49 -10.18 3.10
C GLY A 202 2.93 -8.75 3.34
N ASN A 203 3.15 -8.05 2.25
CA ASN A 203 3.40 -6.61 2.26
C ASN A 203 2.15 -5.88 2.74
N ASN A 204 2.23 -5.20 3.88
CA ASN A 204 1.07 -4.52 4.49
C ASN A 204 0.36 -3.53 3.55
N SER A 205 1.09 -2.81 2.69
CA SER A 205 0.47 -1.90 1.72
C SER A 205 -0.34 -2.65 0.65
N VAL A 206 0.13 -3.82 0.24
CA VAL A 206 -0.60 -4.73 -0.67
C VAL A 206 -1.83 -5.31 0.03
N ILE A 207 -1.68 -5.77 1.27
CA ILE A 207 -2.79 -6.32 2.08
C ILE A 207 -3.90 -5.28 2.28
N VAL A 208 -3.56 -4.06 2.69
CA VAL A 208 -4.55 -2.96 2.84
C VAL A 208 -5.23 -2.65 1.50
N SER A 209 -4.51 -2.74 0.38
CA SER A 209 -5.11 -2.56 -0.95
C SER A 209 -6.11 -3.66 -1.29
N ILE A 210 -5.79 -4.92 -0.96
CA ILE A 210 -6.70 -6.06 -1.10
C ILE A 210 -7.93 -5.87 -0.21
N GLU A 211 -7.77 -5.46 1.04
CA GLU A 211 -8.88 -5.19 1.97
C GLU A 211 -9.79 -4.06 1.45
N ASN A 212 -9.21 -2.97 0.95
CA ASN A 212 -9.95 -1.87 0.33
C ASN A 212 -10.79 -2.33 -0.88
N LEU A 213 -10.25 -3.24 -1.70
CA LEU A 213 -10.97 -3.85 -2.80
C LEU A 213 -12.08 -4.77 -2.31
N LEU A 214 -11.85 -5.54 -1.24
CA LEU A 214 -12.88 -6.37 -0.60
C LEU A 214 -14.03 -5.53 -0.03
N VAL A 215 -13.78 -4.33 0.50
CA VAL A 215 -14.84 -3.40 0.92
C VAL A 215 -15.75 -3.02 -0.25
N LYS A 216 -15.14 -2.75 -1.42
CA LYS A 216 -15.86 -2.43 -2.66
C LYS A 216 -16.66 -3.63 -3.18
N ALA A 217 -16.16 -4.84 -3.00
CA ALA A 217 -16.86 -6.07 -3.34
C ALA A 217 -17.97 -6.48 -2.37
N GLY A 218 -17.95 -5.99 -1.13
CA GLY A 218 -18.90 -6.36 -0.08
C GLY A 218 -20.32 -5.85 -0.27
N ASP A 219 -20.57 -4.95 -1.23
CA ASP A 219 -21.91 -4.43 -1.45
C ASP A 219 -22.87 -5.54 -1.92
N THR A 220 -24.00 -5.72 -1.24
CA THR A 220 -24.80 -6.95 -1.37
C THR A 220 -25.94 -6.83 -2.39
N GLN A 221 -26.20 -7.92 -3.11
CA GLN A 221 -27.40 -8.10 -3.95
C GLN A 221 -28.73 -8.05 -3.16
N LEU A 222 -28.70 -8.04 -1.82
CA LEU A 222 -29.89 -8.00 -0.96
C LEU A 222 -30.75 -6.75 -1.19
N ALA A 223 -30.20 -5.70 -1.83
CA ALA A 223 -31.00 -4.62 -2.37
C ALA A 223 -30.81 -4.52 -3.87
N LYS A 224 -31.85 -4.87 -4.63
CA LYS A 224 -32.07 -4.39 -6.00
C LYS A 224 -32.25 -2.85 -6.08
N LYS A 225 -31.59 -2.09 -5.20
CA LYS A 225 -31.81 -0.65 -4.91
C LYS A 225 -30.51 0.11 -4.64
N GLY A 226 -29.40 -0.29 -5.25
CA GLY A 226 -28.17 0.49 -5.23
C GLY A 226 -27.26 0.28 -4.01
N SER A 227 -26.23 1.12 -3.92
CA SER A 227 -25.18 1.14 -2.90
C SER A 227 -25.71 1.31 -1.47
N TRP A 228 -24.85 1.09 -0.48
CA TRP A 228 -25.20 1.36 0.92
C TRP A 228 -25.70 2.80 1.12
N LEU A 229 -25.14 3.76 0.39
CA LEU A 229 -25.52 5.16 0.44
C LEU A 229 -26.93 5.38 -0.12
N THR A 230 -27.25 4.73 -1.24
CA THR A 230 -28.60 4.72 -1.83
C THR A 230 -29.62 4.04 -0.89
N ARG A 231 -29.25 2.91 -0.27
CA ARG A 231 -30.10 2.25 0.74
C ARG A 231 -30.36 3.14 1.95
N MET A 232 -29.33 3.82 2.44
CA MET A 232 -29.45 4.77 3.55
C MET A 232 -30.37 5.94 3.18
N SER A 233 -30.22 6.47 1.97
CA SER A 233 -31.06 7.54 1.42
C SER A 233 -32.54 7.14 1.37
N LEU A 234 -32.83 5.94 0.85
CA LEU A 234 -34.19 5.41 0.74
C LEU A 234 -34.87 5.17 2.09
N LEU A 235 -34.10 4.83 3.12
CA LEU A 235 -34.62 4.75 4.49
C LEU A 235 -34.85 6.14 5.09
N GLY A 236 -33.97 7.09 4.78
CA GLY A 236 -33.98 8.41 5.40
C GLY A 236 -33.68 8.36 6.91
N PRO A 237 -33.78 9.50 7.60
CA PRO A 237 -33.40 9.61 9.01
C PRO A 237 -34.29 8.79 9.96
N ASP A 238 -35.57 8.58 9.61
CA ASP A 238 -36.55 7.91 10.48
C ASP A 238 -36.91 6.48 10.01
N GLY A 239 -36.47 6.04 8.83
CA GLY A 239 -36.93 4.77 8.24
C GLY A 239 -36.61 3.54 9.10
N LEU A 240 -35.40 3.47 9.66
CA LEU A 240 -35.02 2.35 10.53
C LEU A 240 -35.88 2.30 11.81
N MET A 241 -36.20 3.45 12.39
CA MET A 241 -37.08 3.56 13.55
C MET A 241 -38.49 3.05 13.21
N GLU A 242 -39.03 3.38 12.03
CA GLU A 242 -40.34 2.90 11.57
C GLU A 242 -40.35 1.38 11.31
N ILE A 243 -39.28 0.82 10.74
CA ILE A 243 -39.13 -0.63 10.59
C ILE A 243 -39.22 -1.33 11.95
N TYR A 244 -38.46 -0.85 12.94
CA TYR A 244 -38.46 -1.45 14.27
C TYR A 244 -39.79 -1.26 15.00
N LYS A 245 -40.43 -0.09 14.88
CA LYS A 245 -41.78 0.15 15.44
C LYS A 245 -42.80 -0.84 14.88
N LYS A 246 -42.74 -1.12 13.57
CA LYS A 246 -43.63 -2.09 12.91
C LYS A 246 -43.39 -3.52 13.42
N GLN A 247 -42.12 -3.93 13.55
CA GLN A 247 -41.75 -5.27 14.05
C GLN A 247 -42.09 -5.44 15.54
N ASN A 248 -42.07 -4.36 16.31
CA ASN A 248 -42.29 -4.34 17.75
C ASN A 248 -43.56 -3.54 18.10
N SER A 249 -44.66 -3.79 17.39
CA SER A 249 -45.92 -3.07 17.56
C SER A 249 -46.41 -3.11 19.01
N GLY A 250 -46.83 -1.95 19.53
CA GLY A 250 -47.25 -1.77 20.92
C GLY A 250 -46.12 -1.57 21.94
N LYS A 251 -44.85 -1.65 21.54
CA LYS A 251 -43.72 -1.28 22.41
C LYS A 251 -43.49 0.23 22.43
N SER A 252 -42.92 0.73 23.53
CA SER A 252 -42.64 2.16 23.69
C SER A 252 -41.46 2.61 22.81
N LYS A 253 -41.43 3.89 22.43
CA LYS A 253 -40.30 4.47 21.67
C LYS A 253 -38.95 4.27 22.38
N SER A 254 -38.94 4.29 23.71
CA SER A 254 -37.73 4.03 24.52
C SER A 254 -37.25 2.59 24.37
N PHE A 255 -38.17 1.61 24.40
CA PHE A 255 -37.84 0.21 24.15
C PHE A 255 -37.20 0.03 22.76
N ILE A 256 -37.77 0.64 21.73
CA ILE A 256 -37.22 0.58 20.36
C ILE A 256 -35.82 1.17 20.29
N LYS A 257 -35.59 2.35 20.89
CA LYS A 257 -34.27 2.98 20.94
C LYS A 257 -33.23 2.10 21.62
N ASN A 258 -33.61 1.44 22.72
CA ASN A 258 -32.71 0.53 23.43
C ASN A 258 -32.40 -0.72 22.59
N GLN A 259 -33.38 -1.22 21.83
CA GLN A 259 -33.15 -2.35 20.92
C GLN A 259 -32.21 -1.96 19.78
N LEU A 260 -32.41 -0.82 19.13
CA LEU A 260 -31.49 -0.31 18.10
C LEU A 260 -30.07 -0.10 18.65
N ALA A 261 -29.95 0.45 19.86
CA ALA A 261 -28.67 0.62 20.52
C ALA A 261 -28.00 -0.71 20.89
N LYS A 262 -28.77 -1.77 21.10
CA LYS A 262 -28.24 -3.12 21.32
C LYS A 262 -27.79 -3.76 20.01
N ASP A 263 -28.56 -3.57 18.94
CA ASP A 263 -28.34 -4.26 17.66
C ASP A 263 -27.23 -3.60 16.82
N PHE A 264 -27.08 -2.27 16.90
CA PHE A 264 -26.14 -1.50 16.06
C PHE A 264 -25.23 -0.56 16.86
N GLY A 265 -25.22 -0.70 18.19
CA GLY A 265 -24.55 0.23 19.09
C GLY A 265 -23.03 0.23 18.97
N ASP A 266 -22.44 -0.90 18.61
CA ASP A 266 -20.99 -1.09 18.49
C ASP A 266 -20.52 -0.68 17.10
N ASP A 267 -21.17 -1.19 16.03
CA ASP A 267 -20.95 -0.73 14.64
C ASP A 267 -21.03 0.80 14.53
N ALA A 268 -22.09 1.41 15.05
CA ALA A 268 -22.28 2.86 14.97
C ALA A 268 -21.26 3.65 15.82
N LYS A 269 -20.61 3.01 16.80
CA LYS A 269 -19.52 3.63 17.55
C LYS A 269 -18.27 3.71 16.67
N VAL A 270 -17.89 2.61 16.01
CA VAL A 270 -16.76 2.56 15.08
C VAL A 270 -16.95 3.62 13.99
N LEU A 271 -18.14 3.65 13.38
CA LEU A 271 -18.48 4.67 12.38
C LEU A 271 -18.33 6.09 12.94
N LEU A 272 -18.78 6.35 14.17
CA LEU A 272 -18.71 7.67 14.80
C LEU A 272 -17.27 8.13 15.01
N ASP A 273 -16.41 7.23 15.47
CA ASP A 273 -15.00 7.52 15.77
C ASP A 273 -14.26 7.98 14.49
N GLU A 274 -14.63 7.42 13.34
CA GLU A 274 -14.10 7.76 12.00
C GLU A 274 -14.74 8.99 11.33
N MET A 275 -15.88 9.49 11.82
CA MET A 275 -16.60 10.62 11.18
C MET A 275 -15.80 11.93 11.19
N SER A 276 -14.79 12.07 12.04
CA SER A 276 -13.92 13.25 12.02
C SER A 276 -13.01 13.27 10.79
N GLY A 277 -12.41 12.12 10.44
CA GLY A 277 -11.59 11.96 9.24
C GLY A 277 -12.40 12.16 7.96
N ILE A 278 -13.62 11.60 7.89
CA ILE A 278 -14.52 11.82 6.74
C ILE A 278 -14.83 13.31 6.53
N ARG A 279 -15.05 14.07 7.60
CA ARG A 279 -15.30 15.52 7.51
C ARG A 279 -14.08 16.29 7.02
N GLU A 280 -12.89 15.89 7.45
CA GLU A 280 -11.64 16.47 6.96
C GLU A 280 -11.45 16.18 5.47
N ILE A 281 -11.68 14.95 5.02
CA ILE A 281 -11.63 14.58 3.60
C ILE A 281 -12.62 15.38 2.76
N ILE A 282 -13.89 15.51 3.21
CA ILE A 282 -14.90 16.33 2.52
C ILE A 282 -14.42 17.78 2.39
N LYS A 283 -13.88 18.34 3.47
CA LYS A 283 -13.38 19.71 3.48
C LYS A 283 -12.17 19.89 2.55
N GLU A 284 -11.21 18.97 2.57
CA GLU A 284 -10.04 18.98 1.69
C GLU A 284 -10.45 18.86 0.21
N ALA A 285 -11.44 18.02 -0.09
CA ALA A 285 -12.00 17.90 -1.42
C ALA A 285 -12.59 19.22 -1.92
N GLU A 286 -13.35 19.93 -1.08
CA GLU A 286 -13.92 21.24 -1.42
C GLU A 286 -12.86 22.34 -1.54
N GLU A 287 -11.75 22.22 -0.82
CA GLU A 287 -10.61 23.14 -0.87
C GLU A 287 -9.59 22.78 -1.97
N SER A 288 -9.76 21.64 -2.66
CA SER A 288 -8.84 21.15 -3.69
C SER A 288 -8.76 22.07 -4.91
N GLU A 289 -7.68 21.96 -5.69
CA GLU A 289 -7.55 22.71 -6.94
C GLU A 289 -8.60 22.24 -7.96
N LEU A 290 -8.92 20.95 -7.97
CA LEU A 290 -9.97 20.40 -8.85
C LEU A 290 -11.33 21.04 -8.55
N ALA A 291 -11.74 21.12 -7.29
CA ALA A 291 -13.02 21.72 -6.90
C ALA A 291 -13.08 23.22 -7.24
N LYS A 292 -11.97 23.95 -7.14
CA LYS A 292 -11.90 25.38 -7.49
C LYS A 292 -12.02 25.62 -8.99
N ASN A 293 -11.63 24.66 -9.81
CA ASN A 293 -11.58 24.77 -11.27
C ASN A 293 -12.68 23.96 -11.97
N VAL A 294 -13.59 23.30 -11.23
CA VAL A 294 -14.61 22.42 -11.84
C VAL A 294 -15.52 23.12 -12.86
N ASP A 295 -15.75 24.42 -12.69
CA ASP A 295 -16.53 25.25 -13.62
C ASP A 295 -15.73 25.74 -14.85
N ASP A 296 -14.41 25.51 -14.87
CA ASP A 296 -13.50 25.83 -15.97
C ASP A 296 -12.99 24.54 -16.63
N GLU A 297 -13.70 24.12 -17.69
CA GLU A 297 -13.37 22.91 -18.47
C GLU A 297 -11.92 22.92 -18.96
N SER A 298 -11.35 24.09 -19.30
CA SER A 298 -9.98 24.19 -19.78
C SER A 298 -8.93 23.97 -18.68
N ALA A 299 -9.20 24.48 -17.48
CA ALA A 299 -8.33 24.27 -16.32
C ALA A 299 -8.36 22.81 -15.85
N VAL A 300 -9.54 22.18 -15.83
CA VAL A 300 -9.65 20.73 -15.53
C VAL A 300 -8.95 19.90 -16.60
N ASP A 301 -9.10 20.25 -17.88
CA ASP A 301 -8.40 19.59 -18.98
C ASP A 301 -6.89 19.69 -18.84
N GLU A 302 -6.36 20.86 -18.44
CA GLU A 302 -4.94 21.08 -18.17
C GLU A 302 -4.46 20.20 -17.02
N MET A 303 -5.14 20.20 -15.87
CA MET A 303 -4.80 19.35 -14.72
C MET A 303 -4.76 17.86 -15.08
N VAL A 304 -5.75 17.37 -15.82
CA VAL A 304 -5.74 15.98 -16.27
C VAL A 304 -4.60 15.72 -17.25
N SER A 305 -4.33 16.64 -18.17
CA SER A 305 -3.26 16.48 -19.17
C SER A 305 -1.88 16.49 -18.52
N GLU A 306 -1.67 17.23 -17.43
CA GLU A 306 -0.42 17.17 -16.65
C GLU A 306 -0.13 15.78 -16.09
N VAL A 307 -1.16 15.00 -15.78
CA VAL A 307 -1.05 13.62 -15.27
C VAL A 307 -1.03 12.59 -16.41
N VAL A 308 -1.95 12.73 -17.37
CA VAL A 308 -2.19 11.77 -18.46
C VAL A 308 -1.15 11.88 -19.56
N ASP A 309 -0.75 13.10 -19.91
CA ASP A 309 0.24 13.38 -20.95
C ASP A 309 1.64 13.62 -20.37
N ALA A 310 1.83 13.30 -19.08
CA ALA A 310 3.15 13.21 -18.48
C ALA A 310 4.03 12.32 -19.37
N LYS A 311 5.10 12.91 -19.91
CA LYS A 311 6.00 12.19 -20.80
C LYS A 311 6.72 11.13 -19.99
N ASP A 312 6.61 9.88 -20.43
CA ASP A 312 7.49 8.82 -19.95
C ASP A 312 8.94 9.27 -20.17
N PRO A 313 9.82 9.11 -19.17
CA PRO A 313 11.23 9.39 -19.35
C PRO A 313 11.79 8.51 -20.48
N ASP A 314 12.47 9.12 -21.44
CA ASP A 314 13.08 8.42 -22.58
C ASP A 314 14.40 7.79 -22.12
N VAL A 315 14.32 6.59 -21.54
CA VAL A 315 15.51 5.85 -21.07
C VAL A 315 15.98 4.88 -22.13
N SER A 316 17.16 5.15 -22.68
CA SER A 316 17.86 4.17 -23.52
C SER A 316 18.34 2.97 -22.69
N LEU A 317 18.38 1.77 -23.28
CA LEU A 317 19.07 0.61 -22.69
C LEU A 317 20.59 0.84 -22.52
N THR A 318 21.12 1.90 -23.11
CA THR A 318 22.52 2.34 -22.96
C THR A 318 22.65 3.58 -22.05
N ALA A 319 21.58 3.98 -21.36
CA ALA A 319 21.59 5.12 -20.45
C ALA A 319 22.55 4.87 -19.29
N GLY A 320 23.32 5.88 -18.90
CA GLY A 320 24.17 5.80 -17.71
C GLY A 320 23.33 5.83 -16.42
N GLU A 321 23.90 5.41 -15.30
CA GLU A 321 23.22 5.33 -13.98
C GLU A 321 22.49 6.64 -13.60
N LYS A 322 23.09 7.81 -13.88
CA LYS A 322 22.46 9.12 -13.60
C LYS A 322 21.22 9.40 -14.43
N GLU A 323 21.20 8.94 -15.68
CA GLU A 323 20.06 9.11 -16.58
C GLU A 323 18.91 8.17 -16.17
N ILE A 324 19.25 6.94 -15.76
CA ILE A 324 18.31 5.99 -15.15
C ILE A 324 17.75 6.55 -13.83
N ALA A 325 18.61 7.07 -12.95
CA ALA A 325 18.20 7.70 -11.68
C ALA A 325 17.23 8.88 -11.90
N ASN A 326 17.54 9.76 -12.84
CA ASN A 326 16.67 10.89 -13.19
C ASN A 326 15.33 10.43 -13.76
N ALA A 327 15.32 9.38 -14.57
CA ALA A 327 14.09 8.82 -15.11
C ALA A 327 13.20 8.23 -14.02
N ILE A 328 13.76 7.51 -13.06
CA ILE A 328 13.01 7.00 -11.91
C ILE A 328 12.44 8.15 -11.09
N TYR A 329 13.23 9.18 -10.83
CA TYR A 329 12.77 10.34 -10.08
C TYR A 329 11.59 11.01 -10.81
N GLN A 330 11.69 11.21 -12.12
CA GLN A 330 10.61 11.77 -12.92
C GLN A 330 9.37 10.87 -12.91
N GLU A 331 9.53 9.56 -13.03
CA GLU A 331 8.40 8.63 -13.04
C GLU A 331 7.73 8.52 -11.66
N ALA A 332 8.51 8.52 -10.58
CA ALA A 332 8.00 8.59 -9.21
C ALA A 332 7.28 9.92 -8.93
N GLU A 333 7.81 11.04 -9.42
CA GLU A 333 7.15 12.35 -9.35
C GLU A 333 5.83 12.34 -10.14
N ASN A 334 5.83 11.78 -11.35
CA ASN A 334 4.64 11.66 -12.20
C ASN A 334 3.58 10.77 -11.53
N ALA A 335 3.97 9.63 -10.97
CA ALA A 335 3.06 8.75 -10.25
C ALA A 335 2.53 9.39 -8.98
N SER A 336 3.37 10.09 -8.21
CA SER A 336 2.94 10.86 -7.05
C SER A 336 1.88 11.89 -7.43
N LYS A 337 2.11 12.68 -8.48
CA LYS A 337 1.12 13.64 -9.01
C LYS A 337 -0.16 12.95 -9.45
N GLY A 338 -0.04 11.79 -10.08
CA GLY A 338 -1.19 11.00 -10.52
C GLY A 338 -2.01 10.44 -9.36
N ILE A 339 -1.37 9.95 -8.29
CA ILE A 339 -2.01 9.49 -7.06
C ILE A 339 -2.73 10.66 -6.38
N ASP A 340 -2.05 11.80 -6.24
CA ASP A 340 -2.63 13.02 -5.64
C ASP A 340 -3.85 13.49 -6.44
N PHE A 341 -3.76 13.50 -7.77
CA PHE A 341 -4.88 13.84 -8.64
C PHE A 341 -6.04 12.85 -8.50
N CYS A 342 -5.78 11.55 -8.57
CA CYS A 342 -6.82 10.52 -8.42
C CYS A 342 -7.50 10.58 -7.04
N THR A 343 -6.73 10.86 -5.99
CA THR A 343 -7.27 11.03 -4.63
C THR A 343 -8.16 12.27 -4.56
N GLN A 344 -7.70 13.41 -5.11
CA GLN A 344 -8.51 14.63 -5.19
C GLN A 344 -9.78 14.42 -6.01
N GLU A 345 -9.68 13.71 -7.14
CA GLU A 345 -10.82 13.37 -7.98
C GLU A 345 -11.82 12.47 -7.27
N SER A 346 -11.37 11.35 -6.68
CA SER A 346 -12.21 10.43 -5.92
C SER A 346 -12.95 11.17 -4.79
N ASN A 347 -12.21 11.96 -4.01
CA ASN A 347 -12.76 12.76 -2.92
C ASN A 347 -13.79 13.79 -3.43
N PHE A 348 -13.47 14.48 -4.53
CA PHE A 348 -14.38 15.45 -5.15
C PHE A 348 -15.67 14.78 -5.64
N LEU A 349 -15.56 13.64 -6.34
CA LEU A 349 -16.70 12.87 -6.82
C LEU A 349 -17.57 12.37 -5.67
N ILE A 350 -16.97 11.92 -4.56
CA ILE A 350 -17.70 11.54 -3.35
C ILE A 350 -18.47 12.75 -2.82
N VAL A 351 -17.85 13.93 -2.71
CA VAL A 351 -18.54 15.14 -2.22
C VAL A 351 -19.73 15.51 -3.11
N GLU A 352 -19.54 15.53 -4.43
CA GLU A 352 -20.64 15.82 -5.36
C GLU A 352 -21.75 14.77 -5.31
N LEU A 353 -21.38 13.48 -5.15
CA LEU A 353 -22.34 12.42 -4.92
C LEU A 353 -23.15 12.66 -3.64
N LEU A 354 -22.49 13.02 -2.53
CA LEU A 354 -23.15 13.28 -1.26
C LEU A 354 -24.10 14.49 -1.32
N LYS A 355 -23.77 15.52 -2.10
CA LYS A 355 -24.63 16.71 -2.32
C LYS A 355 -25.88 16.38 -3.12
N THR A 356 -25.82 15.37 -4.00
CA THR A 356 -26.95 15.02 -4.87
C THR A 356 -27.91 14.00 -4.25
N ILE A 357 -27.45 13.19 -3.30
CA ILE A 357 -28.28 12.15 -2.66
C ILE A 357 -29.11 12.75 -1.51
N PRO A 358 -30.46 12.66 -1.56
CA PRO A 358 -31.32 13.16 -0.49
C PRO A 358 -31.23 12.28 0.76
N TYR A 359 -31.40 12.88 1.94
CA TYR A 359 -31.52 12.18 3.22
C TYR A 359 -32.65 12.78 4.06
N GLY A 360 -33.87 12.34 3.77
CA GLY A 360 -35.11 12.97 4.26
C GLY A 360 -35.60 14.08 3.33
N GLU A 361 -36.53 14.91 3.81
CA GLU A 361 -37.21 15.91 2.97
C GLU A 361 -36.38 17.17 2.69
N THR A 362 -35.47 17.54 3.60
CA THR A 362 -34.82 18.86 3.57
C THR A 362 -33.29 18.81 3.67
N LYS A 363 -32.69 17.62 3.64
CA LYS A 363 -31.25 17.43 3.82
C LYS A 363 -30.70 16.50 2.76
N THR A 364 -29.43 16.67 2.45
CA THR A 364 -28.63 15.77 1.62
C THR A 364 -27.79 14.84 2.50
N MET A 365 -27.16 13.84 1.90
CA MET A 365 -26.12 13.06 2.59
C MET A 365 -24.93 13.94 2.98
N TYR A 366 -24.59 14.94 2.16
CA TYR A 366 -23.57 15.93 2.50
C TYR A 366 -23.91 16.68 3.79
N ASP A 367 -25.14 17.17 3.95
CA ASP A 367 -25.58 17.84 5.18
C ASP A 367 -25.55 16.91 6.39
N PHE A 368 -25.76 15.61 6.17
CA PHE A 368 -25.66 14.62 7.24
C PHE A 368 -24.21 14.44 7.67
N PHE A 369 -23.29 14.12 6.76
CA PHE A 369 -21.90 13.80 7.09
C PHE A 369 -21.06 15.02 7.51
N THR A 370 -21.42 16.23 7.08
CA THR A 370 -20.77 17.47 7.52
C THR A 370 -21.29 18.00 8.86
N ASN A 371 -22.35 17.41 9.42
CA ASN A 371 -22.90 17.84 10.70
C ASN A 371 -21.93 17.53 11.85
N GLU A 372 -21.37 18.58 12.45
CA GLU A 372 -20.42 18.43 13.56
C GLU A 372 -21.00 17.78 14.83
N ASN A 373 -22.33 17.75 14.93
CA ASN A 373 -23.06 17.23 16.08
C ASN A 373 -23.68 15.85 15.82
N ILE A 374 -23.17 15.07 14.85
CA ILE A 374 -23.57 13.67 14.67
C ILE A 374 -23.36 12.92 15.98
N LYS A 375 -24.39 12.18 16.39
CA LYS A 375 -24.35 11.28 17.55
C LYS A 375 -24.31 9.85 17.06
N LYS A 376 -23.84 8.95 17.94
CA LYS A 376 -23.86 7.51 17.70
C LYS A 376 -25.22 6.97 17.21
N SER A 377 -26.31 7.48 17.78
CA SER A 377 -27.67 7.05 17.39
C SER A 377 -28.08 7.46 15.97
N ASP A 378 -27.44 8.48 15.41
CA ASP A 378 -27.74 8.98 14.08
C ASP A 378 -27.13 8.07 12.99
N LEU A 379 -26.14 7.26 13.37
CA LEU A 379 -25.43 6.31 12.50
C LEU A 379 -26.02 4.90 12.51
N TYR A 380 -27.08 4.64 13.28
CA TYR A 380 -27.75 3.32 13.27
C TYR A 380 -28.30 2.95 11.89
N THR A 381 -28.79 3.93 11.12
CA THR A 381 -29.26 3.67 9.75
C THR A 381 -28.10 3.25 8.84
N MET A 382 -26.94 3.90 8.96
CA MET A 382 -25.74 3.51 8.21
C MET A 382 -25.31 2.08 8.60
N ALA A 383 -25.14 1.82 9.89
CA ALA A 383 -24.81 0.49 10.41
C ALA A 383 -25.82 -0.58 9.97
N TYR A 384 -27.10 -0.25 9.81
CA TYR A 384 -28.10 -1.20 9.33
C TYR A 384 -27.96 -1.58 7.85
N VAL A 385 -27.54 -0.64 7.00
CA VAL A 385 -27.49 -0.85 5.53
C VAL A 385 -26.16 -1.42 5.02
N LEU A 386 -25.12 -1.39 5.85
CA LEU A 386 -23.84 -2.02 5.57
C LEU A 386 -23.96 -3.54 5.66
N SER A 387 -23.24 -4.23 4.79
CA SER A 387 -23.11 -5.69 4.84
C SER A 387 -22.28 -6.12 6.07
N ASN A 388 -22.27 -7.41 6.39
CA ASN A 388 -21.46 -7.90 7.50
C ASN A 388 -19.97 -7.77 7.17
N GLY A 389 -19.56 -8.06 5.94
CA GLY A 389 -18.19 -7.87 5.47
C GLY A 389 -17.76 -6.42 5.60
N GLN A 390 -18.59 -5.47 5.14
CA GLN A 390 -18.34 -4.03 5.26
C GLN A 390 -18.23 -3.57 6.72
N LYS A 391 -19.11 -4.03 7.61
CA LYS A 391 -19.06 -3.64 9.04
C LYS A 391 -17.77 -4.10 9.71
N ASN A 392 -17.34 -5.33 9.41
CA ASN A 392 -16.15 -5.88 10.03
C ASN A 392 -14.92 -5.16 9.50
N ILE A 393 -14.72 -5.14 8.17
CA ILE A 393 -13.47 -4.66 7.55
C ILE A 393 -13.19 -3.17 7.75
N VAL A 394 -14.22 -2.37 8.04
CA VAL A 394 -14.07 -0.95 8.39
C VAL A 394 -13.26 -0.74 9.67
N ASN A 395 -13.17 -1.73 10.56
CA ASN A 395 -12.29 -1.65 11.72
C ASN A 395 -10.80 -1.62 11.34
N ASP A 396 -10.46 -2.19 10.18
CA ASP A 396 -9.07 -2.33 9.72
C ASP A 396 -8.70 -1.22 8.72
N VAL A 397 -9.56 -0.97 7.72
CA VAL A 397 -9.28 0.01 6.65
C VAL A 397 -9.94 1.38 6.84
N GLY A 398 -10.73 1.55 7.91
CA GLY A 398 -11.50 2.75 8.16
C GLY A 398 -12.76 2.89 7.29
N VAL A 399 -13.44 4.02 7.42
CA VAL A 399 -14.74 4.24 6.77
C VAL A 399 -14.62 4.76 5.32
N PHE A 400 -13.51 5.41 4.97
CA PHE A 400 -13.37 6.04 3.65
C PHE A 400 -13.56 5.08 2.46
N PRO A 401 -13.00 3.85 2.47
CA PRO A 401 -13.24 2.86 1.40
C PRO A 401 -14.72 2.52 1.18
N LEU A 402 -15.59 2.67 2.20
CA LEU A 402 -17.04 2.54 2.00
C LEU A 402 -17.58 3.66 1.10
N PHE A 403 -17.12 4.90 1.25
CA PHE A 403 -17.56 6.00 0.39
C PHE A 403 -17.11 5.78 -1.06
N GLU A 404 -15.89 5.27 -1.27
CA GLU A 404 -15.44 4.87 -2.61
C GLU A 404 -16.30 3.75 -3.20
N SER A 405 -16.73 2.78 -2.37
CA SER A 405 -17.62 1.71 -2.84
C SER A 405 -18.95 2.25 -3.38
N ALA A 406 -19.46 3.38 -2.88
CA ALA A 406 -20.69 3.98 -3.37
C ALA A 406 -20.57 4.53 -4.80
N LEU A 407 -19.36 4.89 -5.25
CA LEU A 407 -19.11 5.31 -6.63
C LEU A 407 -19.29 4.16 -7.63
N THR A 408 -19.12 2.91 -7.18
CA THR A 408 -19.20 1.73 -8.07
C THR A 408 -20.60 1.50 -8.63
N GLU A 409 -21.66 1.89 -7.92
CA GLU A 409 -23.06 1.82 -8.40
C GLU A 409 -23.22 2.58 -9.73
N TYR A 410 -22.60 3.76 -9.84
CA TYR A 410 -22.68 4.62 -11.02
C TYR A 410 -21.77 4.14 -12.15
N SER A 411 -20.95 3.11 -11.91
CA SER A 411 -20.12 2.49 -12.93
C SER A 411 -20.84 1.36 -13.68
N GLU A 412 -21.93 0.80 -13.15
CA GLU A 412 -22.61 -0.38 -13.72
C GLU A 412 -23.57 -0.07 -14.89
N GLU A 413 -24.03 1.19 -15.01
CA GLU A 413 -25.09 1.57 -15.96
C GLU A 413 -24.63 1.74 -17.42
N GLU A 414 -23.33 1.93 -17.66
CA GLU A 414 -22.75 1.97 -19.01
C GLU A 414 -21.80 0.79 -19.17
N PRO A 415 -22.00 -0.13 -20.16
CA PRO A 415 -21.01 -1.17 -20.47
C PRO A 415 -19.70 -0.46 -20.75
N SER A 416 -18.79 -0.59 -19.80
CA SER A 416 -17.75 0.40 -19.62
C SER A 416 -16.66 0.15 -20.66
N GLU A 417 -16.29 1.20 -21.37
CA GLU A 417 -15.00 1.29 -22.05
C GLU A 417 -13.82 0.96 -21.10
N LEU A 418 -14.04 0.88 -19.76
CA LEU A 418 -13.08 0.26 -18.82
C LEU A 418 -12.66 -1.16 -19.22
N GLU A 419 -13.54 -2.00 -19.79
CA GLU A 419 -13.12 -3.33 -20.28
C GLU A 419 -12.10 -3.21 -21.42
N GLU A 420 -12.02 -2.07 -22.11
CA GLU A 420 -11.01 -1.79 -23.14
C GLU A 420 -9.70 -1.22 -22.53
N TYR A 421 -9.76 -0.59 -21.35
CA TYR A 421 -8.61 0.06 -20.70
C TYR A 421 -7.95 -0.76 -19.57
N LEU A 422 -8.68 -1.67 -18.91
CA LEU A 422 -8.14 -2.59 -17.91
C LEU A 422 -7.31 -3.79 -18.43
N PRO A 423 -7.52 -4.35 -19.65
CA PRO A 423 -6.92 -5.63 -20.03
C PRO A 423 -5.41 -5.57 -20.31
N ASP A 424 -4.79 -4.40 -20.30
CA ASP A 424 -3.34 -4.23 -20.49
C ASP A 424 -2.54 -4.13 -19.17
N LEU A 425 -3.18 -4.18 -18.00
CA LEU A 425 -2.45 -4.11 -16.73
C LEU A 425 -1.72 -5.40 -16.35
N GLY A 426 -2.04 -6.52 -17.00
CA GLY A 426 -1.47 -7.84 -16.69
C GLY A 426 -2.03 -8.42 -15.39
N GLU A 427 -2.38 -9.71 -15.41
CA GLU A 427 -2.65 -10.44 -14.18
C GLU A 427 -1.33 -10.88 -13.53
N GLY A 428 -1.33 -10.95 -12.20
CA GLY A 428 -0.21 -11.42 -11.39
C GLY A 428 1.06 -10.61 -11.54
N ILE A 429 0.91 -9.29 -11.71
CA ILE A 429 2.05 -8.37 -11.87
C ILE A 429 2.76 -8.05 -10.56
N LEU A 430 2.07 -8.20 -9.42
CA LEU A 430 2.61 -7.85 -8.10
C LEU A 430 2.45 -9.02 -7.13
N SER A 431 3.56 -9.51 -6.58
CA SER A 431 3.51 -10.47 -5.48
C SER A 431 2.88 -9.83 -4.24
N VAL A 432 2.05 -10.58 -3.51
CA VAL A 432 1.59 -10.18 -2.17
C VAL A 432 2.73 -10.08 -1.16
N TYR A 433 3.90 -10.67 -1.47
CA TYR A 433 5.12 -10.65 -0.67
C TYR A 433 6.18 -9.67 -1.19
N GLU A 434 5.83 -8.82 -2.17
CA GLU A 434 6.78 -7.89 -2.78
C GLU A 434 7.48 -7.04 -1.71
N GLY A 435 8.82 -7.04 -1.74
CA GLY A 435 9.65 -6.30 -0.78
C GLY A 435 9.70 -6.88 0.64
N VAL A 436 9.18 -8.09 0.88
CA VAL A 436 9.27 -8.77 2.17
C VAL A 436 10.38 -9.82 2.14
N ASP A 437 11.34 -9.74 3.07
CA ASP A 437 12.29 -10.83 3.31
C ASP A 437 11.61 -11.95 4.11
N ARG A 438 11.07 -12.93 3.38
CA ARG A 438 10.34 -14.06 3.96
C ARG A 438 11.23 -15.00 4.77
N ALA A 439 12.55 -14.98 4.58
CA ALA A 439 13.47 -15.83 5.34
C ALA A 439 13.50 -15.48 6.84
N VAL A 440 13.11 -14.25 7.20
CA VAL A 440 12.93 -13.82 8.59
C VAL A 440 11.84 -14.64 9.30
N PHE A 441 10.82 -15.09 8.57
CA PHE A 441 9.71 -15.87 9.13
C PHE A 441 10.07 -17.35 9.34
N ASP A 442 11.08 -17.84 8.62
CA ASP A 442 11.57 -19.22 8.71
C ASP A 442 12.57 -19.45 9.86
N GLY A 443 13.05 -18.37 10.51
CA GLY A 443 13.98 -18.44 11.64
C GLY A 443 15.44 -18.68 11.26
N ASP A 444 15.79 -18.48 9.98
CA ASP A 444 17.15 -18.64 9.45
C ASP A 444 17.98 -17.34 9.45
N THR A 445 17.40 -16.23 9.93
CA THR A 445 18.05 -14.92 10.03
C THR A 445 18.15 -14.47 11.49
N ALA A 446 19.37 -14.21 11.96
CA ALA A 446 19.62 -13.63 13.28
C ALA A 446 19.90 -12.12 13.20
N ILE A 447 19.44 -11.34 14.18
CA ILE A 447 19.71 -9.90 14.26
C ILE A 447 20.65 -9.65 15.44
N THR A 448 21.70 -8.86 15.20
CA THR A 448 22.66 -8.54 16.26
C THR A 448 22.03 -7.68 17.35
N ASP A 449 22.42 -7.92 18.60
CA ASP A 449 21.91 -7.25 19.80
C ASP A 449 22.03 -5.72 19.71
N GLU A 450 23.12 -5.26 19.10
CA GLU A 450 23.38 -3.85 18.85
C GLU A 450 22.50 -3.29 17.72
N THR A 451 22.26 -4.08 16.67
CA THR A 451 21.34 -3.73 15.59
C THR A 451 19.93 -3.55 16.11
N ILE A 452 19.44 -4.47 16.95
CA ILE A 452 18.16 -4.37 17.65
C ILE A 452 18.11 -3.05 18.46
N LYS A 453 19.12 -2.78 19.29
CA LYS A 453 19.22 -1.52 20.07
C LYS A 453 19.24 -0.24 19.22
N ASN A 454 19.73 -0.32 17.97
CA ASN A 454 19.71 0.83 17.06
C ASN A 454 18.40 0.95 16.28
N MET A 455 17.80 -0.15 15.85
CA MET A 455 16.44 -0.18 15.32
C MET A 455 15.44 0.36 16.35
N GLU A 456 15.71 0.18 17.65
CA GLU A 456 14.95 0.77 18.76
C GLU A 456 15.09 2.31 18.88
N THR A 457 16.16 2.91 18.35
CA THR A 457 16.47 4.34 18.56
C THR A 457 16.39 5.22 17.31
N ARG A 458 16.41 4.63 16.10
CA ARG A 458 16.13 5.33 14.82
C ARG A 458 14.77 4.91 14.28
N GLN A 459 14.03 5.85 13.68
CA GLN A 459 12.77 5.55 12.98
C GLN A 459 13.07 4.56 11.84
N VAL A 460 12.36 3.43 11.78
CA VAL A 460 12.57 2.23 10.92
C VAL A 460 12.56 2.50 9.40
N LYS A 461 12.42 3.76 8.97
CA LYS A 461 12.29 4.14 7.56
C LYS A 461 13.53 3.82 6.71
N ASP A 462 14.70 3.70 7.33
CA ASP A 462 15.98 3.45 6.64
C ASP A 462 16.39 1.96 6.66
N VAL A 463 15.64 1.08 7.35
CA VAL A 463 16.02 -0.34 7.55
C VAL A 463 15.60 -1.23 6.37
N LEU A 464 14.54 -0.85 5.63
CA LEU A 464 13.86 -1.72 4.66
C LEU A 464 14.08 -1.33 3.20
N MET A 465 14.99 -0.39 2.92
CA MET A 465 15.39 -0.05 1.56
C MET A 465 16.90 -0.29 1.42
N PRO A 466 17.33 -1.51 1.04
CA PRO A 466 18.75 -1.81 0.87
C PRO A 466 19.32 -0.92 -0.25
N GLY A 467 20.35 -0.15 0.09
CA GLY A 467 21.14 0.62 -0.85
C GLY A 467 22.01 -0.31 -1.68
N ASN A 468 21.87 -0.21 -3.00
CA ASN A 468 22.94 -0.51 -3.97
C ASN A 468 23.49 -1.96 -4.00
N SER A 469 22.75 -2.88 -4.63
CA SER A 469 23.39 -3.72 -5.66
C SER A 469 22.82 -3.27 -6.99
N THR A 470 23.61 -2.67 -7.86
CA THR A 470 23.15 -2.04 -9.11
C THR A 470 22.30 -2.99 -9.96
N THR A 471 22.46 -4.31 -9.89
CA THR A 471 21.62 -5.29 -10.59
C THR A 471 20.28 -5.59 -9.91
N ASN A 472 20.19 -5.74 -8.57
CA ASN A 472 18.89 -5.85 -7.91
C ASN A 472 18.22 -4.50 -7.78
N LEU A 473 18.98 -3.42 -7.61
CA LEU A 473 18.50 -2.05 -7.71
C LEU A 473 17.98 -1.81 -9.12
N ILE A 474 18.67 -2.17 -10.22
CA ILE A 474 18.13 -2.09 -11.59
C ILE A 474 16.93 -3.03 -11.79
N ALA A 475 16.88 -4.23 -11.17
CA ALA A 475 15.72 -5.12 -11.27
C ALA A 475 14.51 -4.63 -10.45
N THR A 476 14.72 -4.05 -9.27
CA THR A 476 13.72 -3.40 -8.38
C THR A 476 13.38 -1.99 -8.86
N ILE A 477 14.27 -1.33 -9.60
CA ILE A 477 14.06 -0.10 -10.35
C ILE A 477 13.31 -0.41 -11.63
N ILE A 478 13.57 -1.53 -12.31
CA ILE A 478 12.82 -1.92 -13.51
C ILE A 478 11.48 -2.47 -13.07
N ALA A 479 11.38 -3.29 -12.04
CA ALA A 479 10.12 -3.70 -11.41
C ALA A 479 9.42 -2.53 -10.73
N GLY A 480 10.17 -1.53 -10.26
CA GLY A 480 9.68 -0.28 -9.70
C GLY A 480 9.27 0.72 -10.78
N VAL A 481 9.91 0.80 -11.94
CA VAL A 481 9.57 1.68 -13.07
C VAL A 481 8.51 1.02 -13.93
N VAL A 482 8.49 -0.30 -14.02
CA VAL A 482 7.38 -1.09 -14.57
C VAL A 482 6.22 -1.07 -13.58
N GLY A 483 6.45 -1.18 -12.28
CA GLY A 483 5.41 -1.11 -11.24
C GLY A 483 4.83 0.29 -11.11
N ILE A 484 5.67 1.33 -11.05
CA ILE A 484 5.29 2.75 -11.06
C ILE A 484 4.77 3.13 -12.45
N GLY A 485 5.27 2.59 -13.55
CA GLY A 485 4.78 2.84 -14.91
C GLY A 485 3.48 2.09 -15.24
N LEU A 486 3.23 0.93 -14.64
CA LEU A 486 1.95 0.21 -14.64
C LEU A 486 0.97 0.87 -13.69
N THR A 487 1.43 1.38 -12.55
CA THR A 487 0.61 2.15 -11.60
C THR A 487 0.28 3.52 -12.20
N ALA A 488 1.22 4.21 -12.82
CA ALA A 488 1.02 5.45 -13.58
C ALA A 488 0.21 5.17 -14.83
N GLY A 489 0.43 4.07 -15.54
CA GLY A 489 -0.39 3.62 -16.66
C GLY A 489 -1.83 3.32 -16.25
N ALA A 490 -2.03 2.62 -15.14
CA ALA A 490 -3.32 2.36 -14.51
C ALA A 490 -3.98 3.65 -14.04
N ILE A 491 -3.23 4.53 -13.39
CA ILE A 491 -3.66 5.85 -12.94
C ILE A 491 -4.02 6.72 -14.13
N ARG A 492 -3.28 6.69 -15.24
CA ARG A 492 -3.55 7.45 -16.46
C ARG A 492 -4.72 6.87 -17.23
N ALA A 493 -4.85 5.54 -17.29
CA ALA A 493 -6.01 4.86 -17.85
C ALA A 493 -7.26 5.14 -17.01
N TRP A 494 -7.13 5.08 -15.69
CA TRP A 494 -8.18 5.41 -14.73
C TRP A 494 -8.53 6.88 -14.83
N SER A 495 -7.55 7.80 -14.85
CA SER A 495 -7.69 9.25 -15.06
C SER A 495 -8.31 9.59 -16.41
N ARG A 496 -8.09 8.79 -17.46
CA ARG A 496 -8.69 8.99 -18.79
C ARG A 496 -10.16 8.56 -18.77
N VAL A 497 -10.45 7.40 -18.20
CA VAL A 497 -11.82 6.90 -17.99
C VAL A 497 -12.59 7.84 -17.07
N THR A 498 -11.97 8.31 -15.99
CA THR A 498 -12.58 9.25 -15.06
C THR A 498 -12.67 10.62 -15.69
N LYS A 499 -11.71 11.14 -16.46
CA LYS A 499 -11.91 12.37 -17.26
C LYS A 499 -13.19 12.31 -18.09
N GLU A 500 -13.40 11.24 -18.83
CA GLU A 500 -14.61 11.10 -19.65
C GLU A 500 -15.87 10.97 -18.78
N LYS A 501 -15.83 10.20 -17.69
CA LYS A 501 -16.95 10.03 -16.76
C LYS A 501 -17.23 11.28 -15.91
N THR A 502 -16.23 11.87 -15.28
CA THR A 502 -16.24 13.13 -14.54
C THR A 502 -16.73 14.27 -15.43
N VAL A 503 -16.23 14.42 -16.65
CA VAL A 503 -16.76 15.42 -17.61
C VAL A 503 -18.21 15.10 -17.99
N GLN A 504 -18.58 13.83 -18.19
CA GLN A 504 -19.97 13.45 -18.46
C GLN A 504 -20.89 13.67 -17.24
N ILE A 505 -20.44 13.37 -16.03
CA ILE A 505 -21.16 13.51 -14.76
C ILE A 505 -21.32 15.01 -14.47
N ILE A 506 -20.25 15.80 -14.55
CA ILE A 506 -20.27 17.27 -14.45
C ILE A 506 -21.15 17.88 -15.55
N LYS A 507 -21.23 17.31 -16.76
CA LYS A 507 -22.17 17.77 -17.82
C LYS A 507 -23.61 17.30 -17.58
N LYS A 508 -23.82 16.15 -16.94
CA LYS A 508 -25.14 15.56 -16.64
C LYS A 508 -25.77 16.20 -15.39
N ILE A 509 -24.98 16.56 -14.37
CA ILE A 509 -25.45 17.13 -13.10
C ILE A 509 -26.24 18.43 -13.36
N PRO A 510 -25.71 19.50 -13.99
CA PRO A 510 -26.45 20.73 -14.25
C PRO A 510 -27.67 20.52 -15.15
N LYS A 511 -27.60 19.57 -16.09
CA LYS A 511 -28.74 19.22 -16.96
C LYS A 511 -29.85 18.55 -16.16
N GLN A 512 -29.54 17.60 -15.28
CA GLN A 512 -30.53 16.97 -14.40
C GLN A 512 -31.09 17.96 -13.38
N THR A 513 -30.27 18.82 -12.75
CA THR A 513 -30.78 19.83 -11.80
C THR A 513 -31.65 20.88 -12.50
N SER A 514 -31.30 21.29 -13.74
CA SER A 514 -32.14 22.19 -14.54
C SER A 514 -33.47 21.53 -14.91
N TRP A 515 -33.44 20.26 -15.32
CA TRP A 515 -34.63 19.50 -15.66
C TRP A 515 -35.56 19.32 -14.45
N VAL A 516 -35.03 19.01 -13.26
CA VAL A 516 -35.83 18.91 -12.03
C VAL A 516 -36.41 20.28 -11.65
N THR A 517 -35.62 21.36 -11.74
CA THR A 517 -36.09 22.72 -11.45
C THR A 517 -37.20 23.14 -12.41
N ASP A 518 -37.02 22.93 -13.71
CA ASP A 518 -38.00 23.25 -14.75
C ASP A 518 -39.27 22.40 -14.58
N THR A 519 -39.11 21.13 -14.23
CA THR A 519 -40.22 20.20 -13.94
C THR A 519 -41.00 20.63 -12.71
N LEU A 520 -40.34 21.02 -11.62
CA LEU A 520 -40.99 21.52 -10.41
C LEU A 520 -41.73 22.83 -10.67
N GLN A 521 -41.11 23.79 -11.37
CA GLN A 521 -41.75 25.05 -11.76
C GLN A 521 -42.98 24.80 -12.65
N LYS A 522 -42.85 23.88 -13.60
CA LYS A 522 -43.94 23.46 -14.49
C LYS A 522 -45.08 22.81 -13.71
N ASN A 523 -44.79 21.90 -12.79
CA ASN A 523 -45.80 21.26 -11.95
C ASN A 523 -46.49 22.26 -11.03
N ILE A 524 -45.76 23.17 -10.38
CA ILE A 524 -46.34 24.27 -9.59
C ILE A 524 -47.30 25.10 -10.44
N LYS A 525 -46.89 25.44 -11.67
CA LYS A 525 -47.73 26.20 -12.61
C LYS A 525 -48.98 25.43 -13.02
N LEU A 526 -48.86 24.13 -13.30
CA LEU A 526 -50.00 23.25 -13.63
C LEU A 526 -50.97 23.15 -12.45
N ILE A 527 -50.47 22.87 -11.24
CA ILE A 527 -51.27 22.78 -10.01
C ILE A 527 -51.99 24.11 -9.75
N LYS A 528 -51.30 25.26 -9.87
CA LYS A 528 -51.93 26.59 -9.72
C LYS A 528 -53.07 26.80 -10.72
N THR A 529 -52.85 26.43 -11.97
CA THR A 529 -53.76 26.72 -13.09
C THR A 529 -54.95 25.77 -13.18
N TYR A 530 -54.74 24.47 -12.98
CA TYR A 530 -55.74 23.43 -13.22
C TYR A 530 -56.05 22.65 -11.94
N ASP A 531 -57.32 22.61 -11.53
CA ASP A 531 -57.75 21.86 -10.34
C ASP A 531 -57.52 20.35 -10.48
N THR A 532 -57.68 19.82 -11.69
CA THR A 532 -57.41 18.42 -12.03
C THR A 532 -55.92 18.07 -11.96
N ALA A 533 -55.01 19.01 -12.26
CA ALA A 533 -53.57 18.80 -12.05
C ALA A 533 -53.26 18.67 -10.57
N PHE A 534 -53.85 19.52 -9.72
CA PHE A 534 -53.75 19.41 -8.26
C PHE A 534 -54.20 18.02 -7.78
N LYS A 535 -55.42 17.61 -8.12
CA LYS A 535 -55.97 16.32 -7.70
C LYS A 535 -55.15 15.13 -8.19
N PHE A 536 -54.61 15.22 -9.41
CA PHE A 536 -53.74 14.20 -9.98
C PHE A 536 -52.39 14.12 -9.23
N HIS A 537 -51.71 15.24 -9.00
CA HIS A 537 -50.46 15.26 -8.25
C HIS A 537 -50.64 14.79 -6.80
N TYR A 538 -51.78 15.10 -6.17
CA TYR A 538 -52.12 14.56 -4.85
C TYR A 538 -52.31 13.03 -4.90
N LEU A 539 -52.99 12.52 -5.93
CA LEU A 539 -53.16 11.09 -6.15
C LEU A 539 -51.80 10.38 -6.32
N GLU A 540 -50.88 10.94 -7.11
CA GLU A 540 -49.54 10.38 -7.29
C GLU A 540 -48.72 10.34 -6.01
N LYS A 541 -48.81 11.41 -5.22
CA LYS A 541 -48.04 11.56 -3.99
C LYS A 541 -48.55 10.65 -2.88
N GLU A 542 -49.86 10.70 -2.59
CA GLU A 542 -50.44 10.03 -1.42
C GLU A 542 -50.77 8.56 -1.68
N PHE A 543 -50.85 8.15 -2.96
CA PHE A 543 -51.20 6.78 -3.33
C PHE A 543 -50.32 6.20 -4.45
N PRO A 544 -48.98 6.15 -4.25
CA PRO A 544 -48.02 5.72 -5.27
C PRO A 544 -48.22 4.27 -5.73
N GLN A 545 -48.88 3.42 -4.93
CA GLN A 545 -49.19 2.03 -5.27
C GLN A 545 -50.11 1.89 -6.49
N TYR A 546 -50.89 2.92 -6.83
CA TYR A 546 -51.76 2.91 -8.02
C TYR A 546 -51.08 3.51 -9.25
N SER A 547 -49.81 3.89 -9.14
CA SER A 547 -49.15 4.67 -10.19
C SER A 547 -48.87 3.93 -11.50
N SER A 548 -49.11 2.62 -11.54
CA SER A 548 -49.13 1.82 -12.78
C SER A 548 -50.41 1.99 -13.59
N LEU A 549 -51.47 2.57 -13.01
CA LEU A 549 -52.76 2.79 -13.69
C LEU A 549 -52.72 3.98 -14.66
N TRP A 550 -51.66 4.79 -14.64
CA TRP A 550 -51.54 5.97 -15.49
C TRP A 550 -50.11 6.15 -16.02
N ASN A 551 -50.00 6.83 -17.17
CA ASN A 551 -48.71 7.07 -17.81
C ASN A 551 -48.05 8.34 -17.25
N LYS A 552 -47.19 8.17 -16.23
CA LYS A 552 -46.42 9.27 -15.60
C LYS A 552 -45.71 10.17 -16.62
N GLN A 553 -45.11 9.59 -17.66
CA GLN A 553 -44.37 10.36 -18.68
C GLN A 553 -45.25 11.38 -19.40
N THR A 554 -46.55 11.13 -19.51
CA THR A 554 -47.46 12.04 -20.22
C THR A 554 -47.60 13.35 -19.45
N LEU A 555 -47.67 13.32 -18.11
CA LEU A 555 -47.80 14.52 -17.29
C LEU A 555 -46.51 15.36 -17.29
N PHE A 556 -45.35 14.69 -17.19
CA PHE A 556 -44.03 15.33 -17.28
C PHE A 556 -43.83 16.07 -18.61
N ASN A 557 -44.45 15.58 -19.69
CA ASN A 557 -44.30 16.14 -21.04
C ASN A 557 -45.35 17.20 -21.40
N ILE A 558 -46.33 17.54 -20.54
CA ILE A 558 -47.40 18.49 -20.89
C ILE A 558 -46.85 19.91 -21.03
N GLU A 559 -46.60 20.39 -22.24
CA GLU A 559 -46.24 21.79 -22.45
C GLU A 559 -47.38 22.72 -22.00
N PHE A 560 -47.03 23.86 -21.38
CA PHE A 560 -48.02 24.84 -20.91
C PHE A 560 -48.58 25.63 -22.10
N ASN A 561 -49.47 25.01 -22.85
CA ASN A 561 -50.13 25.55 -24.03
C ASN A 561 -51.66 25.35 -23.92
N ALA A 562 -52.40 25.71 -24.98
CA ALA A 562 -53.86 25.60 -24.99
C ALA A 562 -54.40 24.16 -24.86
N GLU A 563 -53.56 23.14 -25.07
CA GLU A 563 -53.93 21.73 -24.93
C GLU A 563 -53.62 21.13 -23.55
N ALA A 564 -52.89 21.87 -22.70
CA ALA A 564 -52.48 21.41 -21.38
C ALA A 564 -53.69 21.03 -20.51
N GLU A 565 -54.70 21.90 -20.46
CA GLU A 565 -55.93 21.65 -19.69
C GLU A 565 -56.63 20.37 -20.14
N ARG A 566 -56.78 20.20 -21.46
CA ARG A 566 -57.43 19.01 -22.04
C ARG A 566 -56.66 17.74 -21.69
N THR A 567 -55.34 17.79 -21.76
CA THR A 567 -54.46 16.64 -21.51
C THR A 567 -54.48 16.25 -20.03
N VAL A 568 -54.35 17.22 -19.12
CA VAL A 568 -54.46 17.02 -17.67
C VAL A 568 -55.83 16.47 -17.30
N ASN A 569 -56.91 17.07 -17.80
CA ASN A 569 -58.28 16.62 -17.52
C ASN A 569 -58.50 15.17 -17.99
N LYS A 570 -57.98 14.82 -19.16
CA LYS A 570 -58.06 13.46 -19.69
C LYS A 570 -57.28 12.47 -18.81
N LEU A 571 -56.02 12.76 -18.49
CA LEU A 571 -55.20 11.92 -17.60
C LEU A 571 -55.86 11.69 -16.24
N TYR A 572 -56.39 12.77 -15.65
CA TYR A 572 -57.12 12.69 -14.40
C TYR A 572 -58.36 11.79 -14.54
N THR A 573 -59.19 12.03 -15.55
CA THR A 573 -60.42 11.24 -15.79
C THR A 573 -60.10 9.76 -15.99
N ASP A 574 -59.13 9.44 -16.86
CA ASP A 574 -58.72 8.07 -17.15
C ASP A 574 -58.22 7.36 -15.87
N SER A 575 -57.50 8.08 -15.00
CA SER A 575 -56.98 7.55 -13.73
C SER A 575 -58.09 7.30 -12.72
N MET A 576 -59.05 8.22 -12.62
CA MET A 576 -60.21 8.07 -11.73
C MET A 576 -61.10 6.91 -12.19
N GLU A 577 -61.31 6.75 -13.49
CA GLU A 577 -62.01 5.60 -14.06
C GLU A 577 -61.28 4.28 -13.77
N ALA A 578 -59.95 4.25 -13.89
CA ALA A 578 -59.15 3.08 -13.58
C ALA A 578 -59.27 2.67 -12.11
N LEU A 579 -59.18 3.63 -11.18
CA LEU A 579 -59.38 3.39 -9.74
C LEU A 579 -60.78 2.86 -9.43
N VAL A 580 -61.82 3.45 -10.04
CA VAL A 580 -63.21 3.00 -9.86
C VAL A 580 -63.40 1.59 -10.40
N ARG A 581 -62.77 1.25 -11.54
CA ARG A 581 -62.85 -0.07 -12.18
C ARG A 581 -62.14 -1.15 -11.36
N GLN A 582 -61.02 -0.82 -10.73
CA GLN A 582 -60.30 -1.74 -9.85
C GLN A 582 -61.12 -2.11 -8.61
N GLY A 583 -62.02 -1.22 -8.16
CA GLY A 583 -62.94 -1.48 -7.05
C GLY A 583 -62.26 -1.48 -5.68
N GLY A 584 -62.99 -1.93 -4.66
CA GLY A 584 -62.46 -2.04 -3.29
C GLY A 584 -61.88 -0.72 -2.75
N GLU A 585 -60.66 -0.81 -2.18
CA GLU A 585 -59.94 0.34 -1.62
C GLU A 585 -59.62 1.42 -2.68
N ALA A 586 -59.34 1.03 -3.94
CA ALA A 586 -59.05 1.97 -5.03
C ALA A 586 -60.24 2.89 -5.32
N LYS A 587 -61.46 2.37 -5.22
CA LYS A 587 -62.70 3.16 -5.38
C LYS A 587 -62.89 4.17 -4.24
N GLU A 588 -62.49 3.83 -3.02
CA GLU A 588 -62.54 4.78 -1.89
C GLU A 588 -61.46 5.87 -2.02
N VAL A 589 -60.29 5.53 -2.59
CA VAL A 589 -59.28 6.53 -2.97
C VAL A 589 -59.85 7.51 -3.99
N ALA A 590 -60.51 7.04 -5.05
CA ALA A 590 -61.17 7.91 -6.01
C ALA A 590 -62.17 8.89 -5.35
N LYS A 591 -62.99 8.41 -4.41
CA LYS A 591 -63.89 9.31 -3.65
C LYS A 591 -63.12 10.33 -2.81
N LYS A 592 -62.03 9.91 -2.15
CA LYS A 592 -61.21 10.81 -1.31
C LYS A 592 -60.57 11.92 -2.15
N ILE A 593 -60.08 11.61 -3.35
CA ILE A 593 -59.50 12.59 -4.27
C ILE A 593 -60.55 13.63 -4.71
N GLU A 594 -61.80 13.24 -4.94
CA GLU A 594 -62.86 14.18 -5.32
C GLU A 594 -63.28 15.13 -4.19
N LEU A 595 -63.03 14.75 -2.93
CA LEU A 595 -63.32 15.56 -1.75
C LEU A 595 -62.22 16.58 -1.43
N LEU A 596 -61.10 16.57 -2.16
CA LEU A 596 -60.02 17.53 -1.98
C LEU A 596 -60.50 18.94 -2.30
N ASN A 597 -60.01 19.91 -1.52
CA ASN A 597 -60.44 21.30 -1.58
C ASN A 597 -59.25 22.27 -1.71
N ALA A 598 -59.55 23.58 -1.69
CA ALA A 598 -58.55 24.63 -1.84
C ALA A 598 -57.44 24.60 -0.76
N SER A 599 -57.76 24.20 0.47
CA SER A 599 -56.74 24.09 1.54
C SER A 599 -55.76 22.95 1.25
N ASP A 600 -56.23 21.83 0.71
CA ASP A 600 -55.37 20.71 0.33
C ASP A 600 -54.45 21.10 -0.83
N LYS A 601 -54.98 21.90 -1.77
CA LYS A 601 -54.23 22.49 -2.89
C LYS A 601 -53.14 23.44 -2.41
N GLU A 602 -53.45 24.32 -1.46
CA GLU A 602 -52.47 25.25 -0.88
C GLU A 602 -51.37 24.53 -0.11
N ALA A 603 -51.72 23.48 0.64
CA ALA A 603 -50.76 22.64 1.34
C ALA A 603 -49.79 21.94 0.36
N LEU A 604 -50.31 21.34 -0.71
CA LEU A 604 -49.50 20.70 -1.75
C LEU A 604 -48.62 21.71 -2.48
N LEU A 605 -49.13 22.90 -2.82
CA LEU A 605 -48.36 23.96 -3.47
C LEU A 605 -47.21 24.43 -2.58
N LYS A 606 -47.46 24.66 -1.30
CA LYS A 606 -46.43 25.10 -0.36
C LYS A 606 -45.28 24.10 -0.24
N GLU A 607 -45.58 22.81 -0.32
CA GLU A 607 -44.58 21.74 -0.30
C GLU A 607 -43.74 21.71 -1.60
N TYR A 608 -44.38 21.82 -2.76
CA TYR A 608 -43.66 21.92 -4.03
C TYR A 608 -42.81 23.19 -4.12
N GLU A 609 -43.33 24.32 -3.64
CA GLU A 609 -42.60 25.60 -3.56
C GLU A 609 -41.42 25.50 -2.59
N ALA A 610 -41.58 24.87 -1.42
CA ALA A 610 -40.47 24.63 -0.51
C ALA A 610 -39.40 23.71 -1.13
N THR A 611 -39.82 22.67 -1.86
CA THR A 611 -38.91 21.78 -2.59
C THR A 611 -38.14 22.52 -3.67
N LEU A 612 -38.83 23.38 -4.44
CA LEU A 612 -38.22 24.24 -5.47
C LEU A 612 -37.27 25.26 -4.84
N ASP A 613 -37.66 25.92 -3.75
CA ASP A 613 -36.83 26.90 -3.05
C ASP A 613 -35.56 26.25 -2.47
N ASN A 614 -35.66 25.04 -1.93
CA ASN A 614 -34.50 24.27 -1.51
C ASN A 614 -33.55 23.97 -2.69
N HIS A 615 -34.08 23.50 -3.83
CA HIS A 615 -33.29 23.28 -5.05
C HIS A 615 -32.66 24.58 -5.61
N LEU A 616 -33.38 25.70 -5.58
CA LEU A 616 -32.87 27.00 -6.02
C LEU A 616 -31.86 27.60 -5.03
N PHE A 617 -31.99 27.30 -3.73
CA PHE A 617 -31.05 27.72 -2.69
C PHE A 617 -29.73 26.96 -2.79
N GLU A 618 -29.77 25.65 -3.02
CA GLU A 618 -28.62 24.80 -3.37
C GLU A 618 -27.84 25.40 -4.57
N LYS A 619 -28.56 25.76 -5.66
CA LYS A 619 -27.98 26.41 -6.85
C LYS A 619 -27.31 27.77 -6.55
N ARG A 620 -27.73 28.48 -5.50
CA ARG A 620 -27.13 29.78 -5.10
C ARG A 620 -25.90 29.62 -4.22
N LYS A 621 -25.74 28.51 -3.48
CA LYS A 621 -24.52 28.25 -2.71
C LYS A 621 -23.31 27.90 -3.58
N VAL A 622 -23.53 27.38 -4.79
CA VAL A 622 -22.45 27.08 -5.76
C VAL A 622 -21.78 28.36 -6.32
N ASN A 623 -22.32 29.55 -6.04
CA ASN A 623 -21.69 30.83 -6.43
C ASN A 623 -21.36 31.71 -5.21
N VAL A 624 -20.71 31.14 -4.21
CA VAL A 624 -20.04 31.93 -3.17
C VAL A 624 -18.52 31.84 -3.40
N THR A 625 -18.00 32.72 -4.25
CA THR A 625 -16.61 33.20 -4.12
C THR A 625 -16.46 33.88 -2.77
N GLN A 626 -16.32 33.10 -1.70
CA GLN A 626 -15.81 33.59 -0.46
C GLN A 626 -14.30 33.71 -0.63
N LYS A 627 -13.84 34.95 -0.86
CA LYS A 627 -12.44 35.32 -0.65
C LYS A 627 -12.10 35.13 0.83
N TYR A 628 -11.84 33.90 1.24
CA TYR A 628 -11.13 33.65 2.48
C TYR A 628 -9.67 34.00 2.25
N LYS A 629 -9.14 34.85 3.13
CA LYS A 629 -7.70 34.89 3.33
C LYS A 629 -7.28 33.47 3.68
N VAL A 630 -6.59 32.83 2.74
CA VAL A 630 -5.87 31.57 2.95
C VAL A 630 -5.10 31.71 4.25
N PHE A 631 -5.60 31.05 5.30
CA PHE A 631 -4.75 30.77 6.43
C PHE A 631 -3.79 29.72 5.88
N LYS A 632 -2.54 30.11 5.66
CA LYS A 632 -1.47 29.17 5.33
C LYS A 632 -1.42 28.16 6.47
N GLY A 633 -2.15 27.05 6.29
CA GLY A 633 -1.99 25.81 7.05
C GLY A 633 -0.58 25.34 6.78
N SER A 634 0.33 25.92 7.54
CA SER A 634 1.74 25.60 7.57
C SER A 634 1.87 24.12 7.89
N VAL A 635 2.92 23.49 7.38
CA VAL A 635 3.91 22.62 8.06
C VAL A 635 3.45 21.83 9.30
N GLY A 636 2.64 22.38 10.21
CA GLY A 636 2.01 21.75 11.36
C GLY A 636 1.20 20.47 11.09
N SER A 637 0.40 20.35 10.02
CA SER A 637 -0.34 19.09 9.74
C SER A 637 0.59 17.96 9.32
N ARG A 638 1.59 18.26 8.49
CA ARG A 638 2.70 17.33 8.16
C ARG A 638 3.51 16.96 9.41
N ILE A 639 3.74 17.92 10.31
CA ILE A 639 4.37 17.66 11.62
C ILE A 639 3.49 16.76 12.49
N PHE A 640 2.16 16.91 12.52
CA PHE A 640 1.29 16.06 13.32
C PHE A 640 1.19 14.63 12.78
N PHE A 641 1.18 14.44 11.47
CA PHE A 641 1.22 13.11 10.84
C PHE A 641 2.56 12.41 11.10
N ILE A 642 3.68 13.15 10.97
CA ILE A 642 5.02 12.66 11.33
C ILE A 642 5.08 12.36 12.83
N LEU A 643 4.58 13.23 13.72
CA LEU A 643 4.57 13.00 15.16
C LEU A 643 3.67 11.82 15.58
N GLY A 644 2.56 11.59 14.87
CA GLY A 644 1.67 10.46 15.08
C GLY A 644 2.34 9.14 14.67
N ALA A 645 2.93 9.09 13.47
CA ALA A 645 3.73 7.95 13.02
C ALA A 645 4.89 7.66 13.98
N VAL A 646 5.62 8.69 14.40
CA VAL A 646 6.72 8.57 15.37
C VAL A 646 6.24 8.08 16.73
N ALA A 647 5.07 8.49 17.20
CA ALA A 647 4.51 8.00 18.45
C ALA A 647 4.08 6.53 18.37
N VAL A 648 3.53 6.09 17.23
CA VAL A 648 3.17 4.68 16.98
C VAL A 648 4.42 3.80 16.88
N PHE A 649 5.45 4.24 16.14
CA PHE A 649 6.73 3.54 16.06
C PHE A 649 7.49 3.53 17.39
N ALA A 650 7.41 4.60 18.19
CA ALA A 650 7.96 4.63 19.54
C ALA A 650 7.19 3.70 20.50
N PHE A 651 5.89 3.51 20.29
CA PHE A 651 5.09 2.57 21.08
C PHE A 651 5.39 1.11 20.70
N ALA A 652 5.54 0.82 19.40
CA ALA A 652 6.00 -0.47 18.91
C ALA A 652 7.42 -0.81 19.39
N GLY A 653 8.36 0.13 19.27
CA GLY A 653 9.71 0.00 19.82
C GLY A 653 9.73 -0.17 21.35
N TYR A 654 8.81 0.48 22.07
CA TYR A 654 8.67 0.33 23.53
C TYR A 654 8.07 -1.03 23.95
N GLU A 655 7.11 -1.57 23.21
CA GLU A 655 6.58 -2.92 23.43
C GLU A 655 7.64 -3.98 23.10
N ILE A 656 8.39 -3.82 22.00
CA ILE A 656 9.56 -4.65 21.66
C ILE A 656 10.60 -4.59 22.79
N TYR A 657 10.92 -3.41 23.31
CA TYR A 657 11.80 -3.22 24.49
C TYR A 657 11.29 -3.92 25.75
N CYS A 658 9.97 -4.00 25.95
CA CYS A 658 9.38 -4.71 27.07
C CYS A 658 9.41 -6.24 26.87
N MET A 659 9.39 -6.72 25.62
CA MET A 659 9.43 -8.14 25.26
C MET A 659 10.85 -8.73 25.22
N THR A 660 11.86 -7.96 24.82
CA THR A 660 13.27 -8.42 24.75
C THR A 660 13.98 -8.39 26.10
N ARG A 661 13.30 -7.95 27.17
CA ARG A 661 13.91 -7.80 28.48
C ARG A 661 13.98 -9.12 29.25
N LYS A 662 15.07 -9.84 28.97
CA LYS A 662 15.64 -10.98 29.70
C LYS A 662 14.92 -12.32 29.50
N GLU A 663 15.41 -13.06 28.51
CA GLU A 663 15.94 -14.40 28.69
C GLU A 663 17.01 -14.61 27.59
N THR A 664 18.26 -14.89 27.98
CA THR A 664 19.31 -15.28 27.01
C THR A 664 18.91 -16.65 26.47
N VAL A 665 18.45 -16.71 25.22
CA VAL A 665 18.10 -17.97 24.56
C VAL A 665 19.37 -18.58 23.98
N GLU A 666 19.63 -19.86 24.27
CA GLU A 666 20.70 -20.62 23.63
C GLU A 666 20.26 -21.00 22.21
N PHE A 667 21.03 -20.62 21.18
CA PHE A 667 20.74 -21.03 19.80
C PHE A 667 20.82 -22.54 19.63
N THR A 668 19.87 -23.10 18.89
CA THR A 668 19.85 -24.55 18.59
C THR A 668 20.37 -24.90 17.19
N HIS A 669 20.51 -23.91 16.30
CA HIS A 669 21.07 -24.04 14.95
C HIS A 669 21.95 -22.83 14.58
N MET A 670 22.66 -22.94 13.44
CA MET A 670 23.50 -21.87 12.89
C MET A 670 22.64 -21.08 11.88
N PRO A 671 22.36 -19.79 12.10
CA PRO A 671 21.53 -19.01 11.20
C PRO A 671 22.26 -18.83 9.87
N ALA A 672 21.54 -18.99 8.77
CA ALA A 672 22.08 -18.79 7.43
C ALA A 672 22.43 -17.32 7.19
N ASN A 673 21.70 -16.40 7.82
CA ASN A 673 21.88 -14.97 7.65
C ASN A 673 22.07 -14.24 8.99
N MET A 674 22.83 -13.15 8.96
CA MET A 674 22.98 -12.23 10.09
C MET A 674 22.79 -10.78 9.65
N VAL A 675 21.95 -10.03 10.38
CA VAL A 675 21.77 -8.59 10.15
C VAL A 675 22.59 -7.80 11.17
N SER A 676 23.52 -6.99 10.66
CA SER A 676 24.39 -6.12 11.45
C SER A 676 24.36 -4.70 10.93
N ARG A 677 24.55 -3.74 11.83
CA ARG A 677 24.77 -2.36 11.44
C ARG A 677 26.18 -2.12 10.94
N THR A 678 26.34 -1.08 10.12
CA THR A 678 27.63 -0.47 9.81
C THR A 678 28.05 0.50 10.92
N TYR A 679 29.36 0.77 11.00
CA TYR A 679 29.94 1.67 12.00
C TYR A 679 30.47 2.93 11.29
N GLY A 680 29.59 3.90 11.10
CA GLY A 680 29.89 5.20 10.45
C GLY A 680 28.97 6.33 10.92
N ASP A 681 29.12 7.52 10.33
CA ASP A 681 28.24 8.67 10.58
C ASP A 681 26.79 8.36 10.13
N GLU A 682 26.67 7.60 9.05
CA GLU A 682 25.43 6.97 8.58
C GLU A 682 25.44 5.50 8.99
N VAL A 683 24.28 5.00 9.44
CA VAL A 683 24.12 3.65 9.95
C VAL A 683 23.24 2.92 8.96
N TYR A 684 23.82 1.93 8.30
CA TYR A 684 23.14 1.03 7.37
C TYR A 684 22.97 -0.34 8.00
N TYR A 685 21.97 -1.10 7.57
CA TYR A 685 21.73 -2.47 8.02
C TYR A 685 22.12 -3.42 6.91
N VAL A 686 23.17 -4.18 7.17
CA VAL A 686 23.80 -5.08 6.20
C VAL A 686 23.45 -6.51 6.57
N THR A 687 23.02 -7.27 5.56
CA THR A 687 22.82 -8.71 5.66
C THR A 687 24.11 -9.44 5.30
N TYR A 688 24.53 -10.33 6.18
CA TYR A 688 25.66 -11.21 5.98
C TYR A 688 25.15 -12.64 5.81
N HIS A 689 25.78 -13.40 4.94
CA HIS A 689 25.47 -14.80 4.67
C HIS A 689 26.54 -15.69 5.26
N ALA A 690 26.14 -16.80 5.87
CA ALA A 690 27.09 -17.76 6.43
C ALA A 690 27.91 -18.42 5.30
N ALA A 691 29.22 -18.54 5.53
CA ALA A 691 30.09 -19.34 4.70
C ALA A 691 29.63 -20.81 4.73
N THR A 692 29.60 -21.43 3.56
CA THR A 692 29.07 -22.78 3.39
C THR A 692 30.17 -23.80 3.13
N ASN A 693 29.85 -25.07 3.31
CA ASN A 693 30.67 -26.17 2.81
C ASN A 693 30.45 -26.41 1.30
N ALA A 694 31.15 -27.38 0.70
CA ALA A 694 30.98 -27.70 -0.72
C ALA A 694 29.57 -28.22 -1.10
N SER A 695 28.74 -28.63 -0.13
CA SER A 695 27.34 -29.03 -0.34
C SER A 695 26.37 -27.84 -0.29
N GLY A 696 26.83 -26.66 0.14
CA GLY A 696 26.00 -25.48 0.34
C GLY A 696 25.39 -25.35 1.73
N ASP A 697 25.77 -26.21 2.68
CA ASP A 697 25.25 -26.13 4.05
C ASP A 697 26.04 -25.12 4.89
N THR A 698 25.34 -24.31 5.69
CA THR A 698 25.94 -23.52 6.77
C THR A 698 26.72 -24.42 7.71
N THR A 699 27.97 -24.05 8.01
CA THR A 699 28.83 -24.92 8.80
C THR A 699 29.66 -24.20 9.86
N ASP A 700 29.87 -24.91 10.97
CA ASP A 700 30.80 -24.54 12.03
C ASP A 700 32.24 -24.68 11.52
N LEU A 701 33.06 -23.66 11.75
CA LEU A 701 34.51 -23.70 11.51
C LEU A 701 35.14 -24.90 12.22
N HIS A 702 34.66 -25.25 13.42
CA HIS A 702 35.21 -26.33 14.23
C HIS A 702 34.49 -27.69 14.09
N ASP A 703 33.67 -27.88 13.04
CA ASP A 703 32.98 -29.15 12.74
C ASP A 703 32.19 -29.72 13.94
N LYS A 704 31.59 -28.84 14.75
CA LYS A 704 30.84 -29.17 15.97
C LYS A 704 31.67 -29.93 17.03
N LYS A 705 33.00 -29.89 16.95
CA LYS A 705 33.93 -30.55 17.88
C LYS A 705 34.36 -29.66 19.05
N GLY A 706 33.97 -28.39 19.02
CA GLY A 706 34.19 -27.40 20.07
C GLY A 706 33.19 -27.46 21.23
N LYS A 707 33.26 -26.47 22.13
CA LYS A 707 32.26 -26.19 23.18
C LYS A 707 31.11 -25.29 22.68
N GLY A 708 31.25 -24.73 21.49
CA GLY A 708 30.25 -23.95 20.78
C GLY A 708 30.62 -23.92 19.29
N TRP A 709 29.77 -23.33 18.47
CA TRP A 709 30.04 -23.13 17.05
C TRP A 709 30.61 -21.74 16.80
N GLN A 710 31.49 -21.66 15.81
CA GLN A 710 32.04 -20.42 15.29
C GLN A 710 31.82 -20.40 13.76
N VAL A 711 31.01 -19.47 13.29
CA VAL A 711 30.58 -19.41 11.88
C VAL A 711 31.11 -18.13 11.24
N ILE A 712 31.64 -18.24 10.02
CA ILE A 712 32.11 -17.10 9.23
C ILE A 712 30.94 -16.59 8.41
N TYR A 713 30.77 -15.28 8.35
CA TYR A 713 29.72 -14.59 7.64
C TYR A 713 30.34 -13.58 6.68
N THR A 714 29.82 -13.50 5.47
CA THR A 714 30.32 -12.63 4.41
C THR A 714 29.19 -11.79 3.85
N THR A 715 29.48 -10.56 3.44
CA THR A 715 28.51 -9.71 2.77
C THR A 715 29.13 -9.09 1.52
N ASN A 716 28.34 -9.00 0.46
CA ASN A 716 28.66 -8.24 -0.75
C ASN A 716 27.92 -6.89 -0.79
N ASP A 717 27.22 -6.54 0.29
CA ASP A 717 26.50 -5.29 0.42
C ASP A 717 27.47 -4.11 0.37
N SER A 718 27.22 -3.17 -0.53
CA SER A 718 28.07 -2.00 -0.75
C SER A 718 28.16 -1.08 0.47
N ASP A 719 27.14 -1.10 1.34
CA ASP A 719 27.13 -0.29 2.57
C ASP A 719 28.14 -0.83 3.60
N ALA A 720 28.60 -2.08 3.45
CA ALA A 720 29.59 -2.69 4.35
C ALA A 720 31.01 -2.15 4.15
N GLY A 721 31.33 -1.60 2.97
CA GLY A 721 32.63 -1.02 2.65
C GLY A 721 33.15 -1.35 1.26
N ASP A 722 34.45 -1.12 1.05
CA ASP A 722 35.14 -1.43 -0.20
C ASP A 722 35.39 -2.95 -0.39
N PRO A 723 35.55 -3.45 -1.63
CA PRO A 723 35.92 -4.84 -1.90
C PRO A 723 37.15 -5.32 -1.14
N ILE A 724 37.12 -6.56 -0.64
CA ILE A 724 38.29 -7.20 -0.02
C ILE A 724 39.29 -7.61 -1.11
N LEU A 725 40.55 -7.19 -0.96
CA LEU A 725 41.63 -7.54 -1.88
C LEU A 725 42.10 -8.97 -1.63
N ALA A 726 42.02 -9.82 -2.66
CA ALA A 726 42.39 -11.24 -2.55
C ALA A 726 43.87 -11.42 -2.14
N SER A 727 44.75 -10.57 -2.66
CA SER A 727 46.19 -10.55 -2.38
C SER A 727 46.55 -10.23 -0.92
N SER A 728 45.63 -9.63 -0.17
CA SER A 728 45.85 -9.19 1.21
C SER A 728 45.41 -10.20 2.27
N LEU A 729 44.60 -11.20 1.90
CA LEU A 729 44.01 -12.13 2.85
C LEU A 729 45.10 -13.05 3.43
N ARG A 730 45.41 -12.87 4.71
CA ARG A 730 46.50 -13.63 5.38
C ARG A 730 46.19 -14.00 6.81
N ILE A 731 46.94 -14.97 7.30
CA ILE A 731 46.81 -15.52 8.64
C ILE A 731 47.98 -15.06 9.51
N LEU A 732 47.67 -14.55 10.70
CA LEU A 732 48.64 -14.18 11.72
C LEU A 732 48.36 -14.93 13.04
N THR A 733 49.41 -15.12 13.84
CA THR A 733 49.28 -15.67 15.22
C THR A 733 49.22 -14.58 16.28
N GLU A 734 49.37 -13.32 15.88
CA GLU A 734 49.28 -12.14 16.72
C GLU A 734 47.99 -11.37 16.40
N ASN A 735 47.41 -10.72 17.41
CA ASN A 735 46.13 -10.01 17.29
C ASN A 735 46.27 -8.60 16.69
N VAL A 736 47.44 -8.25 16.15
CA VAL A 736 47.75 -6.95 15.55
C VAL A 736 48.58 -7.21 14.30
N SER A 737 48.25 -6.53 13.20
CA SER A 737 49.08 -6.51 12.01
C SER A 737 50.15 -5.42 12.10
N SER A 738 51.34 -5.69 11.58
CA SER A 738 52.36 -4.65 11.38
C SER A 738 51.98 -3.65 10.29
N ASP A 739 51.06 -4.04 9.42
CA ASP A 739 50.48 -3.21 8.38
C ASP A 739 49.25 -2.47 8.94
N ARG A 740 49.27 -1.14 8.91
CA ARG A 740 48.21 -0.31 9.51
C ARG A 740 46.94 -0.28 8.67
N ASP A 741 47.04 -0.65 7.40
CA ASP A 741 45.90 -0.64 6.49
C ASP A 741 45.14 -1.97 6.52
N GLU A 742 45.63 -2.96 7.29
CA GLU A 742 44.95 -4.23 7.45
C GLU A 742 43.90 -4.20 8.55
N ILE A 743 42.74 -4.71 8.18
CA ILE A 743 41.58 -4.93 9.02
C ILE A 743 41.63 -6.40 9.45
N GLY A 744 41.58 -6.63 10.75
CA GLY A 744 41.43 -8.00 11.27
C GLY A 744 39.97 -8.42 11.22
N LEU A 745 39.71 -9.68 10.90
CA LEU A 745 38.38 -10.27 10.90
C LEU A 745 37.77 -10.15 12.31
N LEU A 746 36.64 -9.44 12.40
CA LEU A 746 35.99 -9.08 13.66
C LEU A 746 34.85 -10.04 14.01
N ASP A 747 34.58 -10.16 15.31
CA ASP A 747 33.29 -10.69 15.77
C ASP A 747 32.21 -9.61 15.55
N PHE A 748 30.93 -9.98 15.38
CA PHE A 748 29.86 -8.99 15.19
C PHE A 748 29.76 -7.99 16.34
N ASP A 749 29.96 -8.44 17.58
CA ASP A 749 30.00 -7.59 18.77
C ASP A 749 31.43 -7.14 19.17
N GLY A 750 32.43 -7.45 18.34
CA GLY A 750 33.84 -7.28 18.65
C GLY A 750 34.45 -6.04 17.98
N SER A 751 35.26 -5.29 18.72
CA SER A 751 36.09 -4.20 18.17
C SER A 751 37.55 -4.59 17.96
N ALA A 752 37.90 -5.86 18.18
CA ALA A 752 39.24 -6.39 18.05
C ALA A 752 39.24 -7.65 17.17
N PRO A 753 40.36 -7.95 16.47
CA PRO A 753 40.47 -9.16 15.66
C PRO A 753 40.12 -10.42 16.46
N SER A 754 39.24 -11.24 15.89
CA SER A 754 38.71 -12.43 16.56
C SER A 754 39.72 -13.58 16.49
N ASN A 755 39.98 -14.21 17.64
CA ASN A 755 40.79 -15.42 17.69
C ASN A 755 39.94 -16.62 17.23
N LEU A 756 40.20 -17.11 16.03
CA LEU A 756 39.50 -18.24 15.40
C LEU A 756 39.86 -19.60 16.01
N THR A 757 40.66 -19.63 17.06
CA THR A 757 41.01 -20.84 17.82
C THR A 757 40.82 -20.63 19.32
N ASN A 758 39.97 -19.66 19.69
CA ASN A 758 39.71 -19.31 21.07
C ASN A 758 39.24 -20.54 21.87
N LYS A 759 39.83 -20.78 23.04
CA LYS A 759 39.48 -21.86 23.97
C LYS A 759 37.99 -21.92 24.29
N THR A 760 37.30 -20.78 24.29
CA THR A 760 35.85 -20.72 24.49
C THR A 760 35.11 -21.57 23.46
N TYR A 761 35.54 -21.54 22.19
CA TYR A 761 34.93 -22.29 21.09
C TYR A 761 35.60 -23.65 20.92
N THR A 762 36.93 -23.73 20.89
CA THR A 762 37.65 -24.98 20.62
C THR A 762 37.67 -25.95 21.82
N GLY A 763 37.42 -25.44 23.03
CA GLY A 763 37.56 -26.18 24.28
C GLY A 763 39.01 -26.49 24.68
N LYS A 764 40.00 -26.09 23.89
CA LYS A 764 41.44 -26.37 24.08
C LYS A 764 42.27 -25.11 23.99
N ASP A 765 43.40 -25.08 24.70
CA ASP A 765 44.39 -24.01 24.54
C ASP A 765 45.19 -24.29 23.26
N MET A 766 44.90 -23.55 22.20
CA MET A 766 45.54 -23.66 20.89
C MET A 766 46.35 -22.38 20.60
N THR A 767 47.30 -22.46 19.66
CA THR A 767 47.99 -21.27 19.17
C THR A 767 46.95 -20.33 18.52
N PRO A 768 46.84 -19.07 18.97
CA PRO A 768 45.88 -18.11 18.41
C PRO A 768 46.03 -17.97 16.90
N VAL A 769 44.90 -17.82 16.22
CA VAL A 769 44.84 -17.63 14.77
C VAL A 769 43.91 -16.48 14.47
N TYR A 770 44.40 -15.53 13.67
CA TYR A 770 43.69 -14.34 13.25
C TYR A 770 43.76 -14.24 11.73
N ILE A 771 42.69 -13.74 11.10
CA ILE A 771 42.68 -13.40 9.68
C ILE A 771 42.73 -11.89 9.56
N PHE A 772 43.57 -11.39 8.66
CA PHE A 772 43.67 -9.98 8.30
C PHE A 772 43.52 -9.82 6.79
N PHE A 773 42.94 -8.70 6.37
CA PHE A 773 42.72 -8.34 4.97
C PHE A 773 42.74 -6.82 4.80
N LYS A 774 42.88 -6.36 3.56
CA LYS A 774 42.70 -4.96 3.14
C LYS A 774 41.46 -4.86 2.28
N THR A 775 40.80 -3.71 2.34
CA THR A 775 39.72 -3.33 1.43
C THR A 775 40.20 -2.21 0.51
N GLY A 776 39.61 -2.09 -0.67
CA GLY A 776 39.86 -0.97 -1.58
C GLY A 776 39.91 -1.36 -3.05
N THR A 777 40.58 -0.52 -3.83
CA THR A 777 40.96 -0.83 -5.21
C THR A 777 42.45 -1.14 -5.23
N GLU A 778 42.86 -2.26 -5.85
CA GLU A 778 44.29 -2.51 -6.05
C GLU A 778 44.86 -1.37 -6.91
N PRO A 779 46.00 -0.77 -6.52
CA PRO A 779 46.63 0.25 -7.35
C PRO A 779 46.90 -0.38 -8.71
N GLU A 780 46.43 0.26 -9.79
CA GLU A 780 46.83 -0.14 -11.14
C GLU A 780 48.36 -0.18 -11.15
N GLU A 781 48.95 -1.34 -11.45
CA GLU A 781 50.39 -1.41 -11.69
C GLU A 781 50.68 -0.38 -12.79
N GLU A 782 51.33 0.73 -12.42
CA GLU A 782 51.89 1.68 -13.39
C GLU A 782 52.83 0.86 -14.27
N VAL A 783 52.33 0.47 -15.45
CA VAL A 783 53.14 -0.17 -16.48
C VAL A 783 54.19 0.86 -16.81
N ALA A 784 55.43 0.62 -16.37
CA ALA A 784 56.54 1.53 -16.55
C ALA A 784 56.61 1.97 -18.02
N GLU A 785 56.18 3.21 -18.30
CA GLU A 785 56.33 3.81 -19.62
C GLU A 785 57.83 3.86 -19.93
N VAL A 786 58.21 3.15 -20.98
CA VAL A 786 59.56 3.19 -21.52
C VAL A 786 59.78 4.60 -22.08
N GLU A 787 60.68 5.35 -21.46
CA GLU A 787 61.17 6.65 -21.96
C GLU A 787 61.72 6.50 -23.39
N GLU A 788 61.03 7.07 -24.37
CA GLU A 788 61.66 7.54 -25.61
C GLU A 788 61.56 9.07 -25.66
N THR A 789 62.74 9.68 -25.56
CA THR A 789 63.03 11.10 -25.83
C THR A 789 62.62 11.52 -27.25
N GLU A 790 61.95 12.66 -27.38
CA GLU A 790 62.38 13.80 -28.22
C GLU A 790 61.44 15.02 -28.02
N GLU A 791 62.03 16.15 -27.60
CA GLU A 791 61.54 17.53 -27.83
C GLU A 791 61.48 17.82 -29.36
N PRO A 792 60.68 18.79 -29.89
CA PRO A 792 60.60 20.15 -29.34
C PRO A 792 59.33 21.01 -29.58
N GLU A 793 59.39 22.16 -28.88
CA GLU A 793 58.96 23.51 -29.27
C GLU A 793 57.53 24.03 -29.04
N GLU A 794 57.53 25.21 -28.41
CA GLU A 794 56.45 26.07 -27.93
C GLU A 794 55.55 26.60 -29.04
N ILE A 795 54.23 26.68 -28.77
CA ILE A 795 53.40 27.80 -29.23
C ILE A 795 52.40 28.18 -28.13
N SER A 796 52.59 29.39 -27.59
CA SER A 796 51.67 30.08 -26.70
C SER A 796 50.47 30.66 -27.45
N VAL A 797 49.23 30.38 -27.03
CA VAL A 797 48.09 31.30 -27.25
C VAL A 797 47.15 31.26 -26.04
N SER A 798 46.99 32.44 -25.44
CA SER A 798 46.03 32.82 -24.40
C SER A 798 44.58 32.83 -24.89
N ALA A 799 43.63 32.36 -24.08
CA ALA A 799 42.32 33.02 -23.84
C ALA A 799 41.40 32.20 -22.91
N SER A 800 41.05 32.75 -21.74
CA SER A 800 39.71 32.72 -21.13
C SER A 800 39.83 33.44 -19.77
N GLY A 801 39.17 34.56 -19.49
CA GLY A 801 37.74 34.76 -19.61
C GLY A 801 37.14 34.61 -18.21
N SER A 802 37.09 35.72 -17.48
CA SER A 802 36.62 35.83 -16.09
C SER A 802 35.15 35.45 -15.92
N ALA A 803 34.83 34.72 -14.86
CA ALA A 803 33.49 34.69 -14.27
C ALA A 803 33.62 34.94 -12.76
N ALA A 804 33.19 36.14 -12.36
CA ALA A 804 32.89 36.50 -10.99
C ALA A 804 31.36 36.59 -10.83
N ASP A 805 30.93 36.31 -9.61
CA ASP A 805 29.67 36.69 -8.97
C ASP A 805 28.40 35.88 -9.30
N LEU A 806 28.04 34.99 -8.36
CA LEU A 806 26.67 34.85 -7.84
C LEU A 806 26.68 34.09 -6.51
N GLU A 807 26.96 34.81 -5.43
CA GLU A 807 26.55 34.44 -4.07
C GLU A 807 25.03 34.65 -3.93
N GLY A 808 24.35 33.66 -3.34
CA GLY A 808 22.95 33.75 -2.99
C GLY A 808 22.51 32.57 -2.13
N SER A 809 22.97 32.49 -0.88
CA SER A 809 22.45 31.52 0.09
C SER A 809 21.01 31.90 0.48
N VAL A 810 20.04 31.06 0.12
CA VAL A 810 18.64 31.18 0.55
C VAL A 810 18.30 30.03 1.49
N PHE A 811 18.92 29.98 2.67
CA PHE A 811 18.40 29.19 3.80
C PHE A 811 18.69 29.93 5.10
N GLY A 812 17.70 30.69 5.56
CA GLY A 812 17.76 31.49 6.78
C GLY A 812 17.64 30.66 8.05
N GLY A 813 18.35 31.07 9.10
CA GLY A 813 18.47 30.42 10.41
C GLY A 813 17.21 30.31 11.27
N SER A 814 16.00 30.37 10.71
CA SER A 814 14.74 30.15 11.45
C SER A 814 14.41 28.66 11.66
N MET A 815 14.93 27.76 10.82
CA MET A 815 14.63 26.32 10.89
C MET A 815 15.27 25.63 12.11
N ILE A 816 16.49 26.05 12.49
CA ILE A 816 17.20 25.52 13.66
C ILE A 816 16.45 25.79 14.97
N TRP A 817 15.83 26.96 15.10
CA TRP A 817 15.05 27.31 16.30
C TRP A 817 13.75 26.52 16.42
N ILE A 818 13.14 26.12 15.29
CA ILE A 818 11.92 25.28 15.27
C ILE A 818 12.26 23.85 15.72
N ILE A 819 13.40 23.31 15.27
CA ILE A 819 13.88 21.98 15.66
C ILE A 819 14.19 21.91 17.17
N ILE A 820 14.86 22.93 17.72
CA ILE A 820 15.16 23.00 19.16
C ILE A 820 13.88 23.08 20.01
N LEU A 821 12.86 23.82 19.54
CA LEU A 821 11.59 23.94 20.24
C LEU A 821 10.80 22.62 20.25
N LEU A 822 10.86 21.86 19.15
CA LEU A 822 10.25 20.52 19.02
C LEU A 822 10.88 19.51 19.98
N VAL A 823 12.22 19.48 20.07
CA VAL A 823 12.94 18.58 21.00
C VAL A 823 12.58 18.87 22.46
N MET A 824 12.42 20.15 22.83
CA MET A 824 12.00 20.52 24.19
C MET A 824 10.57 20.08 24.53
N VAL A 825 9.61 20.23 23.60
CA VAL A 825 8.21 19.83 23.84
C VAL A 825 8.09 18.30 23.98
N VAL A 826 8.81 17.55 23.16
CA VAL A 826 8.85 16.08 23.22
C VAL A 826 9.50 15.59 24.52
N GLY A 827 10.62 16.20 24.94
CA GLY A 827 11.29 15.88 26.19
C GLY A 827 10.42 16.14 27.43
N VAL A 828 9.65 17.24 27.43
CA VAL A 828 8.72 17.56 28.52
C VAL A 828 7.53 16.58 28.56
N GLY A 829 6.98 16.21 27.39
CA GLY A 829 5.90 15.23 27.28
C GLY A 829 6.31 13.84 27.80
N ALA A 830 7.48 13.36 27.39
CA ALA A 830 8.05 12.10 27.86
C ALA A 830 8.33 12.13 29.37
N GLY A 831 8.86 13.24 29.89
CA GLY A 831 9.09 13.45 31.32
C GLY A 831 7.81 13.41 32.16
N ILE A 832 6.72 14.04 31.68
CA ILE A 832 5.41 14.04 32.33
C ILE A 832 4.78 12.63 32.30
N GLY A 833 4.89 11.90 31.18
CA GLY A 833 4.40 10.53 31.05
C GLY A 833 5.08 9.56 32.03
N VAL A 834 6.41 9.63 32.13
CA VAL A 834 7.21 8.84 33.09
C VAL A 834 6.87 9.23 34.53
N TYR A 835 6.71 10.52 34.82
CA TYR A 835 6.36 11.03 36.15
C TYR A 835 4.96 10.56 36.62
N ILE A 836 3.96 10.57 35.74
CA ILE A 836 2.59 10.11 36.05
C ILE A 836 2.56 8.59 36.28
N ARG A 837 3.31 7.80 35.49
CA ARG A 837 3.38 6.34 35.65
C ARG A 837 4.11 5.93 36.94
N LYS A 838 5.17 6.66 37.34
CA LYS A 838 5.90 6.42 38.60
C LYS A 838 5.08 6.74 39.86
N ARG A 839 4.00 7.51 39.74
CA ARG A 839 3.11 7.85 40.87
C ARG A 839 1.89 6.93 40.99
N LYS A 840 1.64 6.09 39.97
CA LYS A 840 0.55 5.10 39.95
C LYS A 840 1.01 3.68 40.31
N LYS A 841 2.31 3.48 40.49
CA LYS A 841 2.90 2.37 41.25
C LYS A 841 3.30 2.89 42.61
#